data_AF-A0A918YYI5-F1
#
_entry.id   AF-A0A918YYI5-F1
#
_cell.length_a   1.000
_cell.length_b   1.000
_cell.length_c   1.000
_cell.angle_alpha   90.00
_cell.angle_beta   90.00
_cell.angle_gamma   90.00
#
_symmetry.space_group_name_H-M   'P 1'
#
loop_
_entity.id
_entity.type
_entity.pdbx_description
1 polymer ?
#
loop_
_entity_poly.entity_id
_entity_poly.type
_entity_poly.pdbx_seq_one_letter_code
_entity_poly.pdbx_strand_id
1 'polypeptide(L)'
;MAHPFELGQVRLTASRWLDNQNRTQNYLRFIDVDRLLYNFRANHRLSTNGAVATGGWEAPNFAFRSHVQGHFLTAWAQLYAVTGDTTCRDKATYMVAELAKCQANNSAAGFNAGYLSGLPESDFTALEQGTPRGVPYYTIHKTLMGLLDVWRHIGSTQARDVLLALAGWVDLRTGRLTSQQMQATLRTEFGGMNAVLTDLYQQTGDARWLTVARRFDHAAVFDPLAANQDRLNGLHANTQVPKWIGAAREYKATGTTRYRDIATNAWNLTVNAHTYAIGGNSQAEHFRAPNAIAGYLNKDTCESCNTFNMLSLTRELFALDPNRAALFDYYERAWLNQMIGQQNPADNHGHVTYFTPLNPGARRGVGPGVGGGTWSTDYGTFWCCQGTGLEMNTRLMDSIYFRSDNTLIVNMFVPSVLNWSERGITVTQTTSYPVSDTTTLQVTGNVSGTWAMRIRIPSWTTGATISVNGVAQNITTTPGSYATLSRSWSSGDTVTVRLPMRVIMRTANDNPNLVAITYGPVVLSGNYGDTALSSLPTLNTSSITRTSSSSLAFTATANGSTVNLGPFHDAHGHNYTVYWNTSGTVRLANVASGLVLGIQSMSTANGGRALQWHDSGTADHDWQMIPDRDKVRFRNANSGKVLGILDMSTADDATVLQWTDNGTADHRWTLLDQGDGTYKIRNENSGKLLAIANNSTAVGAFAVQDSDDGTADNRWRILRN
;
A
#
# COMPACT_ATOMS: atom_id res chain seq x y z
N MET A 1 -1.45 -1.48 22.41
CA MET A 1 -0.86 -2.00 21.15
C MET A 1 -1.76 -3.11 20.63
N ALA A 2 -1.72 -3.41 19.34
CA ALA A 2 -2.42 -4.55 18.76
C ALA A 2 -1.42 -5.60 18.27
N HIS A 3 -1.82 -6.86 18.30
CA HIS A 3 -1.03 -8.01 17.88
C HIS A 3 -1.74 -8.72 16.74
N PRO A 4 -1.04 -9.11 15.66
CA PRO A 4 -1.61 -9.99 14.66
C PRO A 4 -1.92 -11.36 15.29
N PHE A 5 -2.83 -12.10 14.67
CA PHE A 5 -2.97 -13.53 14.95
C PHE A 5 -1.85 -14.31 14.26
N GLU A 6 -1.52 -15.48 14.82
CA GLU A 6 -0.54 -16.37 14.19
C GLU A 6 -1.08 -16.89 12.84
N LEU A 7 -0.20 -17.12 11.86
CA LEU A 7 -0.60 -17.46 10.49
C LEU A 7 -1.52 -18.69 10.38
N GLY A 8 -1.43 -19.65 11.31
CA GLY A 8 -2.31 -20.83 11.34
C GLY A 8 -3.68 -20.59 11.97
N GLN A 9 -3.91 -19.46 12.63
CA GLN A 9 -5.16 -19.14 13.31
C GLN A 9 -6.20 -18.55 12.36
N VAL A 10 -5.81 -17.94 11.24
CA VAL A 10 -6.74 -17.39 10.26
C VAL A 10 -6.61 -18.17 8.96
N ARG A 11 -7.74 -18.59 8.39
CA ARG A 11 -7.79 -19.26 7.09
C ARG A 11 -8.77 -18.57 6.17
N LEU A 12 -8.41 -18.45 4.89
CA LEU A 12 -9.33 -18.00 3.86
C LEU A 12 -10.34 -19.11 3.55
N THR A 13 -11.57 -18.72 3.24
CA THR A 13 -12.59 -19.62 2.67
C THR A 13 -12.80 -19.29 1.18
N ALA A 14 -13.67 -20.07 0.52
CA ALA A 14 -13.92 -19.97 -0.92
C ALA A 14 -14.11 -18.52 -1.39
N SER A 15 -13.13 -18.01 -2.12
CA SER A 15 -13.03 -16.62 -2.57
C SER A 15 -11.84 -16.45 -3.51
N ARG A 16 -11.78 -15.31 -4.21
CA ARG A 16 -10.63 -14.99 -5.08
C ARG A 16 -9.28 -15.01 -4.36
N TRP A 17 -9.27 -14.67 -3.07
CA TRP A 17 -8.05 -14.64 -2.27
C TRP A 17 -7.53 -16.06 -2.04
N LEU A 18 -8.44 -17.00 -1.79
CA LEU A 18 -8.08 -18.41 -1.72
C LEU A 18 -7.60 -18.93 -3.08
N ASP A 19 -8.20 -18.48 -4.20
CA ASP A 19 -7.72 -18.85 -5.54
C ASP A 19 -6.28 -18.37 -5.78
N ASN A 20 -5.95 -17.14 -5.35
CA ASN A 20 -4.59 -16.61 -5.44
C ASN A 20 -3.58 -17.44 -4.63
N GLN A 21 -3.94 -17.77 -3.38
CA GLN A 21 -3.14 -18.63 -2.52
C GLN A 21 -2.93 -20.01 -3.16
N ASN A 22 -3.99 -20.60 -3.73
CA ASN A 22 -3.94 -21.93 -4.35
C ASN A 22 -3.00 -21.99 -5.56
N ARG A 23 -3.01 -20.97 -6.43
CA ARG A 23 -2.07 -20.88 -7.56
C ARG A 23 -0.62 -20.80 -7.09
N THR A 24 -0.35 -19.98 -6.07
CA THR A 24 0.99 -19.91 -5.46
C THR A 24 1.39 -21.21 -4.79
N GLN A 25 0.48 -21.87 -4.07
CA GLN A 25 0.71 -23.19 -3.49
C GLN A 25 1.09 -24.23 -4.55
N ASN A 26 0.42 -24.22 -5.72
CA ASN A 26 0.77 -25.11 -6.82
C ASN A 26 2.20 -24.88 -7.31
N TYR A 27 2.60 -23.62 -7.49
CA TYR A 27 3.97 -23.29 -7.89
C TYR A 27 5.02 -23.68 -6.83
N LEU A 28 4.74 -23.44 -5.54
CA LEU A 28 5.61 -23.82 -4.44
C LEU A 28 5.82 -25.34 -4.32
N ARG A 29 4.80 -26.14 -4.68
CA ARG A 29 4.91 -27.60 -4.77
C ARG A 29 5.67 -28.06 -6.03
N PHE A 30 5.50 -27.33 -7.13
CA PHE A 30 6.11 -27.64 -8.42
C PHE A 30 7.63 -27.40 -8.45
N ILE A 31 8.10 -26.27 -7.91
CA ILE A 31 9.47 -25.82 -8.10
C ILE A 31 10.51 -26.84 -7.61
N ASP A 32 11.56 -27.04 -8.40
CA ASP A 32 12.68 -27.93 -8.08
C ASP A 32 13.68 -27.23 -7.14
N VAL A 33 13.83 -27.77 -5.93
CA VAL A 33 14.71 -27.23 -4.90
C VAL A 33 16.18 -27.36 -5.29
N ASP A 34 16.57 -28.40 -6.03
CA ASP A 34 17.97 -28.60 -6.43
C ASP A 34 18.42 -27.55 -7.46
N ARG A 35 17.50 -27.09 -8.33
CA ARG A 35 17.74 -25.96 -9.24
C ARG A 35 17.91 -24.65 -8.47
N LEU A 36 17.11 -24.43 -7.44
CA LEU A 36 17.25 -23.27 -6.56
C LEU A 36 18.55 -23.28 -5.75
N LEU A 37 19.06 -24.47 -5.38
CA LEU A 37 20.32 -24.65 -4.66
C LEU A 37 21.57 -24.54 -5.55
N TYR A 38 21.42 -24.52 -6.88
CA TYR A 38 22.53 -24.55 -7.83
C TYR A 38 23.64 -23.54 -7.50
N ASN A 39 23.27 -22.26 -7.33
CA ASN A 39 24.24 -21.19 -7.11
C ASN A 39 24.95 -21.31 -5.75
N PHE A 40 24.24 -21.77 -4.70
CA PHE A 40 24.84 -22.00 -3.39
C PHE A 40 25.85 -23.15 -3.44
N ARG A 41 25.47 -24.30 -4.01
CA ARG A 41 26.36 -25.46 -4.14
C ARG A 41 27.60 -25.13 -4.95
N ALA A 42 27.42 -24.49 -6.12
CA ALA A 42 28.53 -24.11 -6.98
C ALA A 42 29.52 -23.16 -6.26
N ASN A 43 29.01 -22.11 -5.60
CA ASN A 43 29.84 -21.14 -4.90
C ASN A 43 30.60 -21.77 -3.71
N HIS A 44 29.94 -22.68 -2.99
CA HIS A 44 30.54 -23.40 -1.86
C HIS A 44 31.29 -24.68 -2.28
N ARG A 45 31.64 -24.85 -3.57
CA ARG A 45 32.42 -25.98 -4.13
C ARG A 45 31.83 -27.37 -3.84
N LEU A 46 30.50 -27.48 -3.84
CA LEU A 46 29.77 -28.73 -3.74
C LEU A 46 29.19 -29.13 -5.10
N SER A 47 28.92 -30.42 -5.29
CA SER A 47 28.19 -30.93 -6.46
C SER A 47 26.83 -30.24 -6.58
N THR A 48 26.44 -29.83 -7.78
CA THR A 48 25.09 -29.32 -8.09
C THR A 48 24.06 -30.44 -8.27
N ASN A 49 24.47 -31.71 -8.09
CA ASN A 49 23.66 -32.91 -8.34
C ASN A 49 23.11 -33.00 -9.77
N GLY A 50 23.83 -32.44 -10.74
CA GLY A 50 23.39 -32.41 -12.14
C GLY A 50 22.19 -31.49 -12.38
N ALA A 51 21.81 -30.65 -11.41
CA ALA A 51 20.69 -29.73 -11.56
C ALA A 51 20.95 -28.70 -12.66
N VAL A 52 19.91 -28.41 -13.45
CA VAL A 52 19.96 -27.36 -14.48
C VAL A 52 19.86 -25.99 -13.81
N ALA A 53 20.81 -25.09 -14.11
CA ALA A 53 20.77 -23.73 -13.59
C ALA A 53 19.45 -23.01 -13.95
N THR A 54 19.05 -22.09 -13.09
CA THR A 54 17.95 -21.15 -13.33
C THR A 54 18.39 -20.02 -14.26
N GLY A 55 17.44 -19.38 -14.93
CA GLY A 55 17.66 -18.20 -15.75
C GLY A 55 17.41 -16.88 -15.01
N GLY A 56 17.28 -15.80 -15.77
CA GLY A 56 16.95 -14.47 -15.25
C GLY A 56 17.95 -13.99 -14.19
N TRP A 57 17.43 -13.45 -13.09
CA TRP A 57 18.28 -12.90 -12.03
C TRP A 57 18.94 -13.97 -11.15
N GLU A 58 18.57 -15.24 -11.31
CA GLU A 58 19.24 -16.38 -10.66
C GLU A 58 20.18 -17.12 -11.61
N ALA A 59 20.46 -16.57 -12.80
CA ALA A 59 21.51 -17.11 -13.65
C ALA A 59 22.87 -17.06 -12.92
N PRO A 60 23.77 -18.06 -13.12
CA PRO A 60 25.04 -18.12 -12.38
C PRO A 60 25.94 -16.90 -12.53
N ASN A 61 25.79 -16.15 -13.63
CA ASN A 61 26.53 -14.93 -13.94
C ASN A 61 25.82 -13.63 -13.53
N PHE A 62 24.61 -13.71 -12.94
CA PHE A 62 23.86 -12.51 -12.57
C PHE A 62 24.29 -11.97 -11.21
N ALA A 63 24.34 -10.64 -11.09
CA ALA A 63 24.87 -9.92 -9.93
C ALA A 63 23.98 -9.99 -8.67
N PHE A 64 22.71 -10.38 -8.81
CA PHE A 64 21.71 -10.46 -7.72
C PHE A 64 21.27 -11.89 -7.40
N ARG A 65 21.93 -12.90 -7.98
CA ARG A 65 21.60 -14.31 -7.75
C ARG A 65 21.64 -14.68 -6.28
N SER A 66 21.03 -15.81 -5.93
CA SER A 66 20.82 -16.35 -4.58
C SER A 66 19.85 -15.57 -3.69
N HIS A 67 19.06 -14.64 -4.24
CA HIS A 67 18.12 -13.84 -3.44
C HIS A 67 16.77 -14.54 -3.28
N VAL A 68 16.26 -15.17 -4.35
CA VAL A 68 14.88 -15.68 -4.37
C VAL A 68 14.69 -16.89 -3.47
N GLN A 69 15.76 -17.61 -3.16
CA GLN A 69 15.76 -18.78 -2.29
C GLN A 69 15.27 -18.43 -0.88
N GLY A 70 15.64 -17.25 -0.38
CA GLY A 70 15.12 -16.74 0.89
C GLY A 70 13.61 -16.47 0.85
N HIS A 71 13.10 -15.97 -0.27
CA HIS A 71 11.67 -15.78 -0.50
C HIS A 71 10.92 -17.13 -0.56
N PHE A 72 11.49 -18.16 -1.19
CA PHE A 72 10.91 -19.51 -1.21
C PHE A 72 10.87 -20.15 0.19
N LEU A 73 11.95 -20.05 0.97
CA LEU A 73 11.97 -20.52 2.36
C LEU A 73 10.84 -19.88 3.19
N THR A 74 10.69 -18.55 3.05
CA THR A 74 9.61 -17.78 3.69
C THR A 74 8.23 -18.28 3.25
N ALA A 75 7.98 -18.36 1.94
CA ALA A 75 6.67 -18.75 1.40
C ALA A 75 6.29 -20.20 1.75
N TRP A 76 7.25 -21.14 1.74
CA TRP A 76 7.01 -22.52 2.19
C TRP A 76 6.68 -22.59 3.68
N ALA A 77 7.41 -21.84 4.52
CA ALA A 77 7.17 -21.79 5.95
C ALA A 77 5.81 -21.17 6.30
N GLN A 78 5.45 -20.07 5.64
CA GLN A 78 4.15 -19.41 5.79
C GLN A 78 3.01 -20.33 5.34
N LEU A 79 3.12 -20.95 4.16
CA LEU A 79 2.08 -21.83 3.65
C LEU A 79 1.87 -23.08 4.53
N TYR A 80 2.95 -23.66 5.06
CA TYR A 80 2.86 -24.74 6.04
C TYR A 80 2.12 -24.28 7.30
N ALA A 81 2.45 -23.11 7.86
CA ALA A 81 1.79 -22.60 9.05
C ALA A 81 0.27 -22.40 8.83
N VAL A 82 -0.11 -21.86 7.67
CA VAL A 82 -1.51 -21.58 7.33
C VAL A 82 -2.31 -22.87 7.11
N THR A 83 -1.77 -23.79 6.30
CA THR A 83 -2.55 -24.89 5.69
C THR A 83 -2.20 -26.28 6.24
N GLY A 84 -1.03 -26.44 6.85
CA GLY A 84 -0.46 -27.74 7.20
C GLY A 84 0.17 -28.49 6.03
N ASP A 85 0.48 -27.82 4.91
CA ASP A 85 1.08 -28.44 3.72
C ASP A 85 2.47 -29.04 4.00
N THR A 86 2.53 -30.36 4.17
CA THR A 86 3.77 -31.06 4.49
C THR A 86 4.76 -31.08 3.32
N THR A 87 4.31 -30.99 2.06
CA THR A 87 5.22 -30.90 0.90
C THR A 87 6.06 -29.62 0.98
N CYS A 88 5.43 -28.50 1.35
CA CYS A 88 6.14 -27.23 1.53
C CYS A 88 7.11 -27.29 2.72
N ARG A 89 6.69 -27.89 3.84
CA ARG A 89 7.58 -28.15 4.98
C ARG A 89 8.81 -28.99 4.58
N ASP A 90 8.59 -30.06 3.84
CA ASP A 90 9.65 -31.00 3.45
C ASP A 90 10.64 -30.35 2.46
N LYS A 91 10.14 -29.53 1.51
CA LYS A 91 11.01 -28.72 0.63
C LYS A 91 11.83 -27.69 1.40
N ALA A 92 11.22 -26.96 2.34
CA ALA A 92 11.93 -25.97 3.14
C ALA A 92 13.02 -26.61 4.01
N THR A 93 12.70 -27.72 4.68
CA THR A 93 13.66 -28.44 5.53
C THR A 93 14.76 -29.11 4.71
N TYR A 94 14.46 -29.66 3.53
CA TYR A 94 15.47 -30.14 2.59
C TYR A 94 16.42 -29.01 2.15
N MET A 95 15.88 -27.84 1.76
CA MET A 95 16.71 -26.70 1.38
C MET A 95 17.63 -26.27 2.53
N VAL A 96 17.11 -26.19 3.76
CA VAL A 96 17.91 -25.86 4.95
C VAL A 96 19.05 -26.85 5.17
N ALA A 97 18.79 -28.15 5.03
CA ALA A 97 19.82 -29.18 5.18
C ALA A 97 20.94 -29.03 4.14
N GLU A 98 20.59 -28.69 2.90
CA GLU A 98 21.57 -28.47 1.83
C GLU A 98 22.35 -27.15 2.00
N LEU A 99 21.69 -26.09 2.48
CA LEU A 99 22.37 -24.85 2.86
C LEU A 99 23.34 -25.06 4.03
N ALA A 100 22.98 -25.90 5.01
CA ALA A 100 23.87 -26.27 6.10
C ALA A 100 25.14 -26.98 5.59
N LYS A 101 25.02 -27.87 4.60
CA LYS A 101 26.18 -28.50 3.94
C LYS A 101 27.07 -27.46 3.24
N CYS A 102 26.46 -26.48 2.55
CA CYS A 102 27.21 -25.39 1.92
C CYS A 102 28.01 -24.59 2.95
N GLN A 103 27.35 -24.15 4.04
CA GLN A 103 27.99 -23.39 5.12
C GLN A 103 29.09 -24.19 5.84
N ALA A 104 28.89 -25.50 6.02
CA ALA A 104 29.91 -26.39 6.60
C ALA A 104 31.16 -26.53 5.70
N ASN A 105 31.02 -26.33 4.39
CA ASN A 105 32.15 -26.44 3.44
C ASN A 105 32.96 -25.15 3.28
N ASN A 106 32.68 -24.10 4.07
CA ASN A 106 33.32 -22.79 3.92
C ASN A 106 34.85 -22.84 3.91
N SER A 107 35.47 -23.60 4.81
CA SER A 107 36.93 -23.71 4.85
C SER A 107 37.52 -24.28 3.56
N ALA A 108 36.87 -25.28 2.95
CA ALA A 108 37.31 -25.87 1.69
C ALA A 108 37.00 -24.95 0.49
N ALA A 109 35.96 -24.13 0.59
CA ALA A 109 35.60 -23.11 -0.40
C ALA A 109 36.47 -21.84 -0.30
N GLY A 110 37.17 -21.62 0.82
CA GLY A 110 37.97 -20.42 1.08
C GLY A 110 37.16 -19.26 1.66
N PHE A 111 36.04 -19.54 2.31
CA PHE A 111 35.17 -18.57 2.97
C PHE A 111 35.34 -18.60 4.49
N ASN A 112 34.99 -17.49 5.14
CA ASN A 112 34.96 -17.37 6.59
C ASN A 112 33.83 -18.23 7.20
N ALA A 113 34.02 -18.63 8.46
CA ALA A 113 33.01 -19.39 9.18
C ALA A 113 31.65 -18.67 9.21
N GLY A 114 30.56 -19.41 9.01
CA GLY A 114 29.20 -18.89 9.02
C GLY A 114 28.71 -18.26 7.70
N TYR A 115 29.61 -17.96 6.75
CA TYR A 115 29.21 -17.45 5.44
C TYR A 115 28.26 -18.36 4.67
N LEU A 116 27.27 -17.78 3.98
CA LEU A 116 26.34 -18.51 3.12
C LEU A 116 25.75 -17.57 2.05
N SER A 117 26.07 -17.81 0.77
CA SER A 117 25.51 -17.11 -0.39
C SER A 117 25.86 -17.84 -1.69
N GLY A 118 25.15 -17.55 -2.78
CA GLY A 118 25.60 -17.89 -4.13
C GLY A 118 26.58 -16.87 -4.74
N LEU A 119 26.84 -15.76 -4.04
CA LEU A 119 27.87 -14.78 -4.35
C LEU A 119 29.19 -15.16 -3.65
N PRO A 120 30.37 -14.78 -4.17
CA PRO A 120 31.62 -14.91 -3.43
C PRO A 120 31.76 -13.83 -2.34
N GLU A 121 32.46 -14.12 -1.25
CA GLU A 121 32.73 -13.13 -0.19
C GLU A 121 33.45 -11.86 -0.69
N SER A 122 34.19 -11.96 -1.80
CA SER A 122 34.85 -10.83 -2.44
C SER A 122 33.89 -9.73 -2.88
N ASP A 123 32.63 -10.06 -3.19
CA ASP A 123 31.64 -9.05 -3.61
C ASP A 123 31.23 -8.16 -2.44
N PHE A 124 31.17 -8.71 -1.23
CA PHE A 124 30.96 -7.93 -0.01
C PHE A 124 32.19 -7.06 0.27
N THR A 125 33.40 -7.59 0.08
CA THR A 125 34.65 -6.82 0.26
C THR A 125 34.72 -5.65 -0.70
N ALA A 126 34.39 -5.89 -1.98
CA ALA A 126 34.36 -4.88 -3.02
C ALA A 126 33.34 -3.78 -2.70
N LEU A 127 32.14 -4.14 -2.24
CA LEU A 127 31.13 -3.19 -1.76
C LEU A 127 31.66 -2.32 -0.60
N GLU A 128 32.22 -2.94 0.44
CA GLU A 128 32.73 -2.22 1.63
C GLU A 128 33.94 -1.32 1.32
N GLN A 129 34.63 -1.56 0.20
CA GLN A 129 35.68 -0.72 -0.37
C GLN A 129 35.16 0.34 -1.36
N GLY A 130 33.84 0.43 -1.57
CA GLY A 130 33.21 1.43 -2.44
C GLY A 130 33.12 1.04 -3.92
N THR A 131 33.28 -0.24 -4.26
CA THR A 131 33.24 -0.79 -5.62
C THR A 131 32.18 -1.90 -5.74
N PRO A 132 30.88 -1.59 -5.57
CA PRO A 132 29.83 -2.62 -5.53
C PRO A 132 29.73 -3.40 -6.85
N ARG A 133 29.59 -4.73 -6.74
CA ARG A 133 29.37 -5.65 -7.87
C ARG A 133 27.93 -6.20 -7.94
N GLY A 134 27.04 -5.62 -7.15
CA GLY A 134 25.66 -6.05 -6.98
C GLY A 134 25.08 -5.52 -5.67
N VAL A 135 24.07 -6.22 -5.13
CA VAL A 135 23.41 -5.88 -3.86
C VAL A 135 23.59 -7.00 -2.81
N PRO A 136 24.83 -7.35 -2.43
CA PRO A 136 25.11 -8.58 -1.68
C PRO A 136 24.43 -8.64 -0.30
N TYR A 137 24.29 -7.52 0.41
CA TYR A 137 23.54 -7.48 1.68
C TYR A 137 22.03 -7.66 1.49
N TYR A 138 21.45 -7.21 0.37
CA TYR A 138 20.05 -7.49 0.04
C TYR A 138 19.82 -8.99 -0.19
N THR A 139 20.77 -9.65 -0.85
CA THR A 139 20.70 -11.08 -1.14
C THR A 139 20.69 -11.89 0.15
N ILE A 140 21.66 -11.68 1.05
CA ILE A 140 21.70 -12.42 2.32
C ILE A 140 20.60 -12.01 3.30
N HIS A 141 20.05 -10.79 3.20
CA HIS A 141 18.84 -10.41 3.94
C HIS A 141 17.71 -11.41 3.67
N LYS A 142 17.48 -11.81 2.40
CA LYS A 142 16.43 -12.79 2.09
C LYS A 142 16.73 -14.14 2.70
N THR A 143 17.98 -14.60 2.63
CA THR A 143 18.39 -15.88 3.23
C THR A 143 18.19 -15.86 4.75
N LEU A 144 18.61 -14.79 5.44
CA LEU A 144 18.39 -14.63 6.88
C LEU A 144 16.89 -14.67 7.23
N MET A 145 16.07 -13.92 6.49
CA MET A 145 14.62 -13.86 6.70
C MET A 145 13.98 -15.24 6.48
N GLY A 146 14.29 -15.92 5.38
CA GLY A 146 13.75 -17.23 5.08
C GLY A 146 14.13 -18.30 6.10
N LEU A 147 15.39 -18.31 6.55
CA LEU A 147 15.82 -19.24 7.60
C LEU A 147 15.13 -18.95 8.94
N LEU A 148 14.92 -17.67 9.27
CA LEU A 148 14.19 -17.25 10.46
C LEU A 148 12.74 -17.72 10.42
N ASP A 149 12.08 -17.57 9.28
CA ASP A 149 10.68 -18.00 9.12
C ASP A 149 10.54 -19.52 9.14
N VAL A 150 11.49 -20.28 8.58
CA VAL A 150 11.52 -21.74 8.74
C VAL A 150 11.74 -22.15 10.20
N TRP A 151 12.60 -21.44 10.94
CA TRP A 151 12.73 -21.70 12.38
C TRP A 151 11.44 -21.41 13.14
N ARG A 152 10.83 -20.23 12.93
CA ARG A 152 9.63 -19.78 13.63
C ARG A 152 8.39 -20.63 13.34
N HIS A 153 8.16 -20.95 12.08
CA HIS A 153 6.89 -21.52 11.63
C HIS A 153 6.92 -23.03 11.41
N ILE A 154 8.10 -23.61 11.14
CA ILE A 154 8.27 -25.07 11.02
C ILE A 154 8.93 -25.66 12.28
N GLY A 155 9.67 -24.87 13.06
CA GLY A 155 10.38 -25.33 14.25
C GLY A 155 11.75 -25.97 13.97
N SER A 156 12.34 -25.73 12.78
CA SER A 156 13.63 -26.34 12.41
C SER A 156 14.79 -25.71 13.20
N THR A 157 15.39 -26.48 14.11
CA THR A 157 16.60 -26.07 14.84
C THR A 157 17.83 -26.00 13.94
N GLN A 158 17.89 -26.79 12.86
CA GLN A 158 18.96 -26.65 11.87
C GLN A 158 18.87 -25.31 11.13
N ALA A 159 17.65 -24.82 10.84
CA ALA A 159 17.47 -23.49 10.25
C ALA A 159 17.97 -22.39 11.19
N ARG A 160 17.65 -22.50 12.49
CA ARG A 160 18.19 -21.63 13.54
C ARG A 160 19.73 -21.63 13.52
N ASP A 161 20.36 -22.80 13.49
CA ASP A 161 21.81 -22.89 13.59
C ASP A 161 22.51 -22.26 12.37
N VAL A 162 22.01 -22.55 11.16
CA VAL A 162 22.51 -21.94 9.92
C VAL A 162 22.31 -20.41 9.92
N LEU A 163 21.14 -19.96 10.37
CA LEU A 163 20.78 -18.55 10.52
C LEU A 163 21.71 -17.81 11.48
N LEU A 164 21.90 -18.32 12.69
CA LEU A 164 22.73 -17.68 13.71
C LEU A 164 24.21 -17.65 13.30
N ALA A 165 24.68 -18.68 12.59
CA ALA A 165 26.02 -18.67 12.01
C ALA A 165 26.17 -17.59 10.92
N LEU A 166 25.17 -17.44 10.03
CA LEU A 166 25.18 -16.38 9.01
C LEU A 166 25.08 -14.97 9.64
N ALA A 167 24.22 -14.79 10.63
CA ALA A 167 24.12 -13.54 11.38
C ALA A 167 25.44 -13.21 12.12
N GLY A 168 26.10 -14.22 12.68
CA GLY A 168 27.43 -14.09 13.29
C GLY A 168 28.51 -13.69 12.28
N TRP A 169 28.45 -14.21 11.04
CA TRP A 169 29.32 -13.75 9.96
C TRP A 169 29.07 -12.28 9.59
N VAL A 170 27.80 -11.84 9.56
CA VAL A 170 27.45 -10.42 9.34
C VAL A 170 28.00 -9.54 10.46
N ASP A 171 27.92 -9.98 11.72
CA ASP A 171 28.52 -9.27 12.85
C ASP A 171 30.04 -9.11 12.68
N LEU A 172 30.75 -10.21 12.41
CA LEU A 172 32.20 -10.22 12.16
C LEU A 172 32.59 -9.23 11.05
N ARG A 173 31.87 -9.26 9.92
CA ARG A 173 32.13 -8.42 8.76
C ARG A 173 31.90 -6.94 9.04
N THR A 174 30.74 -6.61 9.59
CA THR A 174 30.34 -5.22 9.79
C THR A 174 31.01 -4.57 11.01
N GLY A 175 31.40 -5.38 12.01
CA GLY A 175 32.06 -4.90 13.23
C GLY A 175 33.46 -4.33 13.01
N ARG A 176 34.12 -4.66 11.89
CA ARG A 176 35.44 -4.12 11.52
C ARG A 176 35.37 -2.77 10.79
N LEU A 177 34.18 -2.36 10.35
CA LEU A 177 33.99 -1.14 9.57
C LEU A 177 33.86 0.06 10.50
N THR A 178 34.50 1.18 10.16
CA THR A 178 34.20 2.45 10.83
C THR A 178 32.77 2.89 10.50
N SER A 179 32.19 3.78 11.32
CA SER A 179 30.86 4.33 11.03
C SER A 179 30.79 4.99 9.65
N GLN A 180 31.88 5.65 9.20
CA GLN A 180 31.95 6.25 7.86
C GLN A 180 31.94 5.19 6.75
N GLN A 181 32.71 4.11 6.89
CA GLN A 181 32.72 2.99 5.94
C GLN A 181 31.37 2.28 5.88
N MET A 182 30.72 2.09 7.04
CA MET A 182 29.39 1.51 7.11
C MET A 182 28.37 2.41 6.39
N GLN A 183 28.32 3.71 6.68
CA GLN A 183 27.42 4.64 5.98
C GLN A 183 27.69 4.69 4.46
N ALA A 184 28.95 4.58 4.04
CA ALA A 184 29.29 4.47 2.62
C ALA A 184 28.74 3.18 1.98
N THR A 185 28.81 2.06 2.71
CA THR A 185 28.25 0.75 2.31
C THR A 185 26.73 0.81 2.15
N LEU A 186 26.04 1.50 3.06
CA LEU A 186 24.56 1.61 3.08
C LEU A 186 23.97 2.44 1.93
N ARG A 187 24.81 3.06 1.08
CA ARG A 187 24.38 3.67 -0.18
C ARG A 187 23.96 2.63 -1.23
N THR A 188 24.51 1.42 -1.15
CA THR A 188 24.05 0.27 -1.94
C THR A 188 22.94 -0.45 -1.19
N GLU A 189 21.97 -0.99 -1.93
CA GLU A 189 20.83 -1.67 -1.32
C GLU A 189 21.23 -2.86 -0.45
N PHE A 190 20.63 -2.91 0.74
CA PHE A 190 20.80 -3.97 1.72
C PHE A 190 19.46 -4.60 2.16
N GLY A 191 18.34 -4.21 1.54
CA GLY A 191 17.01 -4.66 1.99
C GLY A 191 16.74 -4.29 3.46
N GLY A 192 16.11 -5.22 4.20
CA GLY A 192 15.72 -5.05 5.60
C GLY A 192 16.69 -5.73 6.58
N MET A 193 18.00 -5.58 6.40
CA MET A 193 19.00 -6.15 7.33
C MET A 193 18.76 -5.71 8.78
N ASN A 194 18.46 -4.43 9.01
CA ASN A 194 18.11 -3.92 10.35
C ASN A 194 16.83 -4.60 10.89
N ALA A 195 15.84 -4.87 10.04
CA ALA A 195 14.62 -5.57 10.44
C ALA A 195 14.89 -7.02 10.88
N VAL A 196 15.53 -7.84 10.03
CA VAL A 196 15.74 -9.26 10.34
C VAL A 196 16.69 -9.48 11.54
N LEU A 197 17.69 -8.61 11.72
CA LEU A 197 18.59 -8.66 12.87
C LEU A 197 17.89 -8.21 14.16
N THR A 198 16.97 -7.24 14.08
CA THR A 198 16.13 -6.87 15.23
C THR A 198 15.16 -7.99 15.59
N ASP A 199 14.59 -8.66 14.59
CA ASP A 199 13.73 -9.83 14.78
C ASP A 199 14.50 -10.98 15.44
N LEU A 200 15.79 -11.18 15.11
CA LEU A 200 16.66 -12.14 15.80
C LEU A 200 16.88 -11.77 17.28
N TYR A 201 17.07 -10.49 17.59
CA TYR A 201 17.10 -10.03 18.98
C TYR A 201 15.80 -10.36 19.72
N GLN A 202 14.64 -10.05 19.12
CA GLN A 202 13.34 -10.36 19.72
C GLN A 202 13.12 -11.86 19.92
N GLN A 203 13.63 -12.69 19.00
CA GLN A 203 13.49 -14.15 19.05
C GLN A 203 14.43 -14.81 20.09
N THR A 204 15.62 -14.25 20.30
CA THR A 204 16.70 -14.90 21.09
C THR A 204 16.98 -14.22 22.42
N GLY A 205 16.65 -12.94 22.57
CA GLY A 205 17.08 -12.09 23.67
C GLY A 205 18.57 -11.65 23.61
N ASP A 206 19.34 -12.08 22.60
CA ASP A 206 20.76 -11.73 22.48
C ASP A 206 20.93 -10.31 21.92
N ALA A 207 21.30 -9.38 22.80
CA ALA A 207 21.49 -7.95 22.49
C ALA A 207 22.56 -7.68 21.42
N ARG A 208 23.42 -8.65 21.11
CA ARG A 208 24.36 -8.57 19.98
C ARG A 208 23.61 -8.31 18.68
N TRP A 209 22.50 -8.98 18.42
CA TRP A 209 21.78 -8.84 17.15
C TRP A 209 21.19 -7.44 16.96
N LEU A 210 20.70 -6.82 18.04
CA LEU A 210 20.26 -5.44 18.02
C LEU A 210 21.44 -4.47 17.78
N THR A 211 22.62 -4.77 18.29
CA THR A 211 23.84 -4.00 18.01
C THR A 211 24.22 -4.07 16.53
N VAL A 212 24.14 -5.25 15.92
CA VAL A 212 24.39 -5.42 14.48
C VAL A 212 23.31 -4.74 13.64
N ALA A 213 22.03 -4.86 14.04
CA ALA A 213 20.91 -4.20 13.36
C ALA A 213 21.15 -2.70 13.18
N ARG A 214 21.52 -2.01 14.26
CA ARG A 214 21.79 -0.56 14.27
C ARG A 214 22.97 -0.15 13.39
N ARG A 215 23.89 -1.05 13.03
CA ARG A 215 24.93 -0.73 12.03
C ARG A 215 24.34 -0.47 10.65
N PHE A 216 23.14 -1.01 10.37
CA PHE A 216 22.40 -0.80 9.13
C PHE A 216 21.47 0.42 9.14
N ASP A 217 21.54 1.27 10.17
CA ASP A 217 20.83 2.54 10.22
C ASP A 217 21.44 3.52 9.23
N HIS A 218 20.74 3.77 8.12
CA HIS A 218 21.23 4.64 7.05
C HIS A 218 20.87 6.11 7.34
N ALA A 219 21.81 6.85 7.94
CA ALA A 219 21.60 8.22 8.42
C ALA A 219 21.09 9.16 7.31
N ALA A 220 21.61 9.05 6.09
CA ALA A 220 21.18 9.87 4.95
C ALA A 220 19.69 9.72 4.59
N VAL A 221 19.04 8.62 4.99
CA VAL A 221 17.59 8.39 4.83
C VAL A 221 16.86 8.64 6.14
N PHE A 222 17.43 8.22 7.28
CA PHE A 222 16.77 8.29 8.58
C PHE A 222 16.73 9.70 9.17
N ASP A 223 17.79 10.50 9.01
CA ASP A 223 17.84 11.86 9.58
C ASP A 223 16.75 12.77 9.01
N PRO A 224 16.53 12.85 7.67
CA PRO A 224 15.44 13.65 7.13
C PRO A 224 14.07 13.16 7.61
N LEU A 225 13.84 11.84 7.65
CA LEU A 225 12.56 11.27 8.08
C LEU A 225 12.28 11.50 9.56
N ALA A 226 13.30 11.42 10.43
CA ALA A 226 13.19 11.77 11.85
C ALA A 226 12.81 13.24 12.04
N ALA A 227 13.25 14.12 11.14
CA ALA A 227 12.90 15.54 11.10
C ALA A 227 11.62 15.83 10.28
N ASN A 228 10.86 14.81 9.87
CA ASN A 228 9.67 14.90 9.02
C ASN A 228 9.91 15.66 7.69
N GLN A 229 11.08 15.50 7.09
CA GLN A 229 11.46 16.09 5.82
C GLN A 229 11.37 15.07 4.69
N ASP A 230 10.59 15.38 3.66
CA ASP A 230 10.54 14.58 2.44
C ASP A 230 11.78 14.82 1.57
N ARG A 231 12.68 13.83 1.54
CA ARG A 231 13.82 13.77 0.61
C ARG A 231 13.80 12.47 -0.20
N LEU A 232 12.61 11.99 -0.53
CA LEU A 232 12.44 10.70 -1.21
C LEU A 232 12.64 10.80 -2.72
N ASN A 233 12.37 11.96 -3.33
CA ASN A 233 12.46 12.16 -4.78
C ASN A 233 13.80 11.65 -5.35
N GLY A 234 13.72 10.79 -6.36
CA GLY A 234 14.87 10.20 -7.04
C GLY A 234 15.49 8.99 -6.33
N LEU A 235 15.08 8.65 -5.10
CA LEU A 235 15.52 7.42 -4.45
C LEU A 235 14.78 6.21 -5.04
N HIS A 236 15.50 5.09 -5.21
CA HIS A 236 14.88 3.79 -5.52
C HIS A 236 13.98 3.38 -4.36
N ALA A 237 12.69 3.24 -4.62
CA ALA A 237 11.66 3.20 -3.58
C ALA A 237 11.70 1.90 -2.78
N ASN A 238 11.77 0.74 -3.45
CA ASN A 238 11.82 -0.56 -2.78
C ASN A 238 13.05 -0.72 -1.89
N THR A 239 14.14 -0.02 -2.17
CA THR A 239 15.33 -0.02 -1.31
C THR A 239 15.05 0.66 0.03
N GLN A 240 14.15 1.65 0.08
CA GLN A 240 13.96 2.46 1.30
C GLN A 240 12.94 1.84 2.26
N VAL A 241 11.82 1.32 1.75
CA VAL A 241 10.72 0.84 2.60
C VAL A 241 11.16 -0.24 3.62
N PRO A 242 11.97 -1.25 3.26
CA PRO A 242 12.49 -2.24 4.22
C PRO A 242 13.30 -1.62 5.36
N LYS A 243 14.00 -0.50 5.12
CA LYS A 243 14.76 0.22 6.16
C LYS A 243 13.79 0.79 7.21
N TRP A 244 12.65 1.32 6.75
CA TRP A 244 11.61 1.90 7.62
C TRP A 244 10.86 0.83 8.41
N ILE A 245 10.65 -0.35 7.82
CA ILE A 245 10.16 -1.54 8.56
C ILE A 245 11.14 -1.87 9.68
N GLY A 246 12.45 -1.87 9.40
CA GLY A 246 13.46 -2.09 10.43
C GLY A 246 13.43 -1.03 11.53
N ALA A 247 13.25 0.25 11.22
CA ALA A 247 13.03 1.27 12.24
C ALA A 247 11.80 0.96 13.11
N ALA A 248 10.67 0.55 12.51
CA ALA A 248 9.50 0.16 13.29
C ALA A 248 9.79 -1.04 14.22
N ARG A 249 10.58 -2.02 13.78
CA ARG A 249 11.06 -3.15 14.62
C ARG A 249 11.97 -2.68 15.75
N GLU A 250 12.91 -1.78 15.46
CA GLU A 250 13.84 -1.23 16.45
C GLU A 250 13.13 -0.41 17.51
N TYR A 251 12.08 0.34 17.14
CA TYR A 251 11.22 0.99 18.13
C TYR A 251 10.57 -0.03 19.07
N LYS A 252 10.00 -1.11 18.54
CA LYS A 252 9.39 -2.17 19.36
C LYS A 252 10.40 -2.86 20.28
N ALA A 253 11.65 -2.98 19.84
CA ALA A 253 12.73 -3.56 20.63
C ALA A 253 13.30 -2.62 21.71
N THR A 254 13.19 -1.30 21.54
CA THR A 254 13.99 -0.33 22.32
C THR A 254 13.19 0.77 23.01
N GLY A 255 11.99 1.08 22.53
CA GLY A 255 11.21 2.24 22.95
C GLY A 255 11.75 3.59 22.43
N THR A 256 12.84 3.63 21.68
CA THR A 256 13.45 4.88 21.19
C THR A 256 12.56 5.55 20.14
N THR A 257 11.89 6.63 20.52
CA THR A 257 10.85 7.31 19.72
C THR A 257 11.32 7.76 18.35
N ARG A 258 12.60 8.10 18.18
CA ARG A 258 13.20 8.44 16.88
C ARG A 258 12.85 7.41 15.80
N TYR A 259 12.91 6.11 16.09
CA TYR A 259 12.61 5.08 15.11
C TYR A 259 11.11 4.99 14.76
N ARG A 260 10.23 5.21 15.74
CA ARG A 260 8.78 5.35 15.52
C ARG A 260 8.50 6.53 14.60
N ASP A 261 9.15 7.66 14.85
CA ASP A 261 8.95 8.89 14.10
C ASP A 261 9.44 8.73 12.65
N ILE A 262 10.60 8.11 12.43
CA ILE A 262 11.09 7.73 11.09
C ILE A 262 10.05 6.90 10.34
N ALA A 263 9.61 5.78 10.92
CA ALA A 263 8.66 4.87 10.29
C ALA A 263 7.31 5.54 9.99
N THR A 264 6.80 6.33 10.94
CA THR A 264 5.52 7.04 10.82
C THR A 264 5.58 8.13 9.75
N ASN A 265 6.63 8.96 9.76
CA ASN A 265 6.79 10.06 8.81
C ASN A 265 7.00 9.51 7.39
N ALA A 266 7.81 8.46 7.24
CA ALA A 266 8.02 7.83 5.94
C ALA A 266 6.73 7.30 5.31
N TRP A 267 5.90 6.63 6.11
CA TRP A 267 4.59 6.16 5.68
C TRP A 267 3.68 7.33 5.29
N ASN A 268 3.56 8.35 6.15
CA ASN A 268 2.69 9.51 5.91
C ASN A 268 3.09 10.25 4.63
N LEU A 269 4.38 10.55 4.46
CA LEU A 269 4.91 11.23 3.27
C LEU A 269 4.64 10.41 2.00
N THR A 270 4.93 9.11 2.04
CA THR A 270 4.74 8.22 0.89
C THR A 270 3.27 8.10 0.48
N VAL A 271 2.38 7.82 1.45
CA VAL A 271 0.95 7.59 1.18
C VAL A 271 0.26 8.88 0.72
N ASN A 272 0.64 10.03 1.26
CA ASN A 272 -0.01 11.29 0.93
C ASN A 272 0.50 11.90 -0.38
N ALA A 273 1.80 11.78 -0.70
CA ALA A 273 2.40 12.53 -1.80
C ALA A 273 2.97 11.67 -2.95
N HIS A 274 3.24 10.37 -2.73
CA HIS A 274 3.95 9.53 -3.72
C HIS A 274 3.15 8.33 -4.19
N THR A 275 1.87 8.24 -3.82
CA THR A 275 1.03 7.06 -4.03
C THR A 275 -0.05 7.32 -5.08
N TYR A 276 -0.11 6.46 -6.09
CA TYR A 276 -1.18 6.43 -7.09
C TYR A 276 -2.50 5.92 -6.49
N ALA A 277 -3.61 6.14 -7.19
CA ALA A 277 -4.96 5.80 -6.72
C ALA A 277 -5.15 4.31 -6.41
N ILE A 278 -4.36 3.43 -7.01
CA ILE A 278 -4.37 1.99 -6.75
C ILE A 278 -3.65 1.61 -5.44
N GLY A 279 -3.00 2.56 -4.75
CA GLY A 279 -2.24 2.34 -3.52
C GLY A 279 -0.75 2.01 -3.72
N GLY A 280 -0.32 1.81 -4.96
CA GLY A 280 1.08 1.65 -5.34
C GLY A 280 1.82 2.98 -5.47
N ASN A 281 3.15 2.92 -5.46
CA ASN A 281 4.04 4.07 -5.62
C ASN A 281 5.21 3.74 -6.54
N SER A 282 5.99 4.76 -6.86
CA SER A 282 7.13 4.76 -7.79
C SER A 282 6.78 4.65 -9.26
N GLN A 283 7.69 5.16 -10.09
CA GLN A 283 7.72 4.95 -11.53
C GLN A 283 9.16 4.65 -11.94
N ALA A 284 9.35 3.60 -12.75
CA ALA A 284 10.64 2.98 -13.00
C ALA A 284 11.37 2.65 -11.68
N GLU A 285 10.66 2.15 -10.67
CA GLU A 285 11.19 1.78 -9.34
C GLU A 285 11.61 2.96 -8.43
N HIS A 286 11.56 4.20 -8.93
CA HIS A 286 12.02 5.37 -8.19
C HIS A 286 10.86 6.24 -7.72
N PHE A 287 11.01 6.84 -6.53
CA PHE A 287 10.17 7.95 -6.12
C PHE A 287 10.34 9.12 -7.09
N ARG A 288 9.23 9.79 -7.38
CA ARG A 288 9.22 11.04 -8.13
C ARG A 288 9.05 12.21 -7.17
N ALA A 289 8.97 13.42 -7.69
CA ALA A 289 8.72 14.58 -6.84
C ALA A 289 7.39 14.41 -6.10
N PRO A 290 7.26 14.92 -4.85
CA PRO A 290 5.99 14.88 -4.14
C PRO A 290 4.85 15.42 -5.00
N ASN A 291 3.71 14.73 -4.99
CA ASN A 291 2.50 14.99 -5.76
C ASN A 291 2.61 14.81 -7.28
N ALA A 292 3.76 14.41 -7.84
CA ALA A 292 3.92 14.20 -9.27
C ALA A 292 3.30 12.85 -9.73
N ILE A 293 1.97 12.83 -9.87
CA ILE A 293 1.20 11.63 -10.20
C ILE A 293 0.83 11.63 -11.69
N ALA A 294 0.16 12.69 -12.16
CA ALA A 294 -0.36 12.79 -13.52
C ALA A 294 0.75 12.71 -14.57
N GLY A 295 1.87 13.41 -14.33
CA GLY A 295 3.02 13.43 -15.23
C GLY A 295 3.75 12.08 -15.35
N TYR A 296 3.49 11.14 -14.45
CA TYR A 296 4.17 9.84 -14.38
C TYR A 296 3.21 8.66 -14.54
N LEU A 297 2.06 8.84 -15.19
CA LEU A 297 1.21 7.73 -15.65
C LEU A 297 1.87 7.02 -16.84
N ASN A 298 2.85 6.17 -16.53
CA ASN A 298 3.73 5.51 -17.51
C ASN A 298 3.61 3.97 -17.46
N LYS A 299 4.38 3.28 -18.31
CA LYS A 299 4.37 1.81 -18.48
C LYS A 299 5.01 1.03 -17.33
N ASP A 300 5.78 1.70 -16.49
CA ASP A 300 6.63 1.15 -15.43
C ASP A 300 6.27 1.77 -14.07
N THR A 301 4.99 2.10 -13.88
CA THR A 301 4.47 2.53 -12.59
C THR A 301 4.27 1.36 -11.64
N CYS A 302 4.34 1.65 -10.34
CA CYS A 302 3.89 0.75 -9.29
C CYS A 302 4.59 -0.62 -9.33
N GLU A 303 5.91 -0.63 -9.04
CA GLU A 303 6.60 -1.87 -8.69
C GLU A 303 5.87 -2.55 -7.51
N SER A 304 5.66 -3.86 -7.61
CA SER A 304 4.85 -4.60 -6.65
C SER A 304 5.54 -4.82 -5.30
N CYS A 305 6.88 -4.94 -5.26
CA CYS A 305 7.63 -5.04 -4.01
C CYS A 305 7.40 -3.83 -3.09
N ASN A 306 7.27 -2.63 -3.66
CA ASN A 306 7.07 -1.42 -2.89
C ASN A 306 5.77 -1.51 -2.11
N THR A 307 4.71 -1.96 -2.77
CA THR A 307 3.41 -2.12 -2.15
C THR A 307 3.42 -3.23 -1.12
N PHE A 308 4.06 -4.37 -1.40
CA PHE A 308 4.28 -5.42 -0.41
C PHE A 308 4.97 -4.89 0.87
N ASN A 309 6.04 -4.11 0.71
CA ASN A 309 6.78 -3.55 1.83
C ASN A 309 5.99 -2.44 2.54
N MET A 310 5.25 -1.60 1.81
CA MET A 310 4.39 -0.59 2.43
C MET A 310 3.24 -1.21 3.22
N LEU A 311 2.67 -2.32 2.74
CA LEU A 311 1.68 -3.11 3.49
C LEU A 311 2.32 -3.69 4.77
N SER A 312 3.54 -4.20 4.69
CA SER A 312 4.29 -4.69 5.86
C SER A 312 4.54 -3.56 6.88
N LEU A 313 5.01 -2.39 6.44
CA LEU A 313 5.18 -1.21 7.30
C LEU A 313 3.85 -0.75 7.91
N THR A 314 2.77 -0.79 7.14
CA THR A 314 1.42 -0.41 7.60
C THR A 314 0.98 -1.29 8.78
N ARG A 315 1.24 -2.60 8.74
CA ARG A 315 0.96 -3.52 9.85
C ARG A 315 1.80 -3.19 11.08
N GLU A 316 3.08 -2.86 10.87
CA GLU A 316 3.96 -2.47 11.97
C GLU A 316 3.45 -1.24 12.71
N LEU A 317 3.03 -0.22 11.96
CA LEU A 317 2.47 1.01 12.52
C LEU A 317 1.11 0.78 13.17
N PHE A 318 0.26 -0.08 12.60
CA PHE A 318 -1.04 -0.39 13.19
C PHE A 318 -0.94 -1.12 14.51
N ALA A 319 0.04 -2.04 14.64
CA ALA A 319 0.33 -2.69 15.91
C ALA A 319 0.69 -1.68 17.02
N LEU A 320 1.33 -0.55 16.66
CA LEU A 320 1.65 0.52 17.60
C LEU A 320 0.44 1.39 17.93
N ASP A 321 -0.34 1.77 16.90
CA ASP A 321 -1.51 2.63 17.03
C ASP A 321 -2.74 2.05 16.30
N PRO A 322 -3.49 1.16 16.98
CA PRO A 322 -4.64 0.49 16.39
C PRO A 322 -5.89 1.37 16.25
N ASN A 323 -5.79 2.67 16.55
CA ASN A 323 -6.88 3.62 16.34
C ASN A 323 -6.83 4.29 14.96
N ARG A 324 -5.69 4.23 14.26
CA ARG A 324 -5.50 4.85 12.95
C ARG A 324 -6.13 4.03 11.82
N ALA A 325 -7.43 4.19 11.62
CA ALA A 325 -8.16 3.51 10.52
C ALA A 325 -7.57 3.81 9.13
N ALA A 326 -6.99 5.01 8.93
CA ALA A 326 -6.33 5.40 7.68
C ALA A 326 -5.23 4.43 7.23
N LEU A 327 -4.54 3.75 8.16
CA LEU A 327 -3.57 2.70 7.84
C LEU A 327 -4.24 1.55 7.09
N PHE A 328 -5.40 1.11 7.55
CA PHE A 328 -6.14 0.00 6.93
C PHE A 328 -7.03 0.41 5.75
N ASP A 329 -7.39 1.69 5.64
CA ASP A 329 -7.95 2.22 4.39
C ASP A 329 -6.91 2.20 3.26
N TYR A 330 -5.66 2.55 3.57
CA TYR A 330 -4.54 2.36 2.63
C TYR A 330 -4.29 0.87 2.35
N TYR A 331 -4.21 0.04 3.41
CA TYR A 331 -3.96 -1.39 3.28
C TYR A 331 -4.97 -2.05 2.34
N GLU A 332 -6.26 -1.82 2.59
CA GLU A 332 -7.36 -2.33 1.77
C GLU A 332 -7.24 -1.90 0.31
N ARG A 333 -6.98 -0.62 0.06
CA ARG A 333 -6.86 -0.08 -1.29
C ARG A 333 -5.68 -0.69 -2.04
N ALA A 334 -4.50 -0.70 -1.46
CA ALA A 334 -3.28 -1.18 -2.14
C ALA A 334 -3.30 -2.71 -2.34
N TRP A 335 -3.79 -3.43 -1.33
CA TRP A 335 -3.95 -4.88 -1.39
C TRP A 335 -4.97 -5.30 -2.45
N LEU A 336 -6.18 -4.73 -2.40
CA LEU A 336 -7.28 -5.11 -3.28
C LEU A 336 -7.06 -4.74 -4.75
N ASN A 337 -6.36 -3.63 -5.02
CA ASN A 337 -6.26 -3.11 -6.39
C ASN A 337 -4.94 -3.48 -7.09
N GLN A 338 -3.83 -3.53 -6.35
CA GLN A 338 -2.53 -3.88 -6.93
C GLN A 338 -2.13 -5.32 -6.64
N MET A 339 -2.08 -5.73 -5.37
CA MET A 339 -1.50 -7.02 -4.98
C MET A 339 -2.29 -8.21 -5.49
N ILE A 340 -3.62 -8.20 -5.34
CA ILE A 340 -4.43 -9.32 -5.81
C ILE A 340 -4.42 -9.44 -7.34
N GLY A 341 -4.48 -8.31 -8.06
CA GLY A 341 -4.41 -8.27 -9.51
C GLY A 341 -2.99 -8.48 -10.08
N GLN A 342 -1.96 -8.57 -9.23
CA GLN A 342 -0.58 -8.78 -9.68
C GLN A 342 -0.39 -10.18 -10.29
N GLN A 343 -1.17 -11.17 -9.83
CA GLN A 343 -1.06 -12.56 -10.23
C GLN A 343 -1.91 -12.85 -11.48
N ASN A 344 -1.38 -13.61 -12.43
CA ASN A 344 -2.14 -14.07 -13.59
C ASN A 344 -3.18 -15.12 -13.16
N PRO A 345 -4.49 -14.84 -13.24
CA PRO A 345 -5.51 -15.78 -12.82
C PRO A 345 -5.67 -16.98 -13.77
N ALA A 346 -5.22 -16.85 -15.03
CA ALA A 346 -5.30 -17.90 -16.04
C ALA A 346 -4.17 -18.94 -15.95
N ASP A 347 -3.21 -18.72 -15.05
CA ASP A 347 -2.03 -19.56 -14.89
C ASP A 347 -2.11 -20.37 -13.60
N ASN A 348 -1.98 -21.69 -13.68
CA ASN A 348 -2.06 -22.56 -12.52
C ASN A 348 -0.89 -22.37 -11.53
N HIS A 349 0.25 -21.83 -11.99
CA HIS A 349 1.38 -21.48 -11.14
C HIS A 349 1.31 -20.02 -10.66
N GLY A 350 0.32 -19.24 -11.13
CA GLY A 350 0.10 -17.87 -10.67
C GLY A 350 1.31 -16.98 -10.91
N HIS A 351 1.88 -17.02 -12.11
CA HIS A 351 2.94 -16.09 -12.50
C HIS A 351 2.50 -14.63 -12.32
N VAL A 352 3.42 -13.77 -11.90
CA VAL A 352 3.13 -12.39 -11.47
C VAL A 352 3.74 -11.35 -12.42
N THR A 353 3.15 -10.15 -12.43
CA THR A 353 3.73 -8.97 -13.07
C THR A 353 4.74 -8.28 -12.12
N TYR A 354 5.68 -7.52 -12.68
CA TYR A 354 6.60 -6.69 -11.89
C TYR A 354 5.98 -5.31 -11.66
N PHE A 355 5.66 -4.61 -12.75
CA PHE A 355 5.00 -3.32 -12.75
C PHE A 355 3.49 -3.48 -12.93
N THR A 356 2.74 -2.52 -12.39
CA THR A 356 1.31 -2.34 -12.65
C THR A 356 1.13 -1.01 -13.41
N PRO A 357 1.23 -1.02 -14.75
CA PRO A 357 1.21 0.19 -15.56
C PRO A 357 -0.09 0.99 -15.41
N LEU A 358 0.01 2.31 -15.38
CA LEU A 358 -1.12 3.23 -15.24
C LEU A 358 -1.25 4.21 -16.40
N ASN A 359 -0.41 4.07 -17.43
CA ASN A 359 -0.57 4.80 -18.69
C ASN A 359 -1.90 4.42 -19.40
N PRO A 360 -2.47 5.31 -20.22
CA PRO A 360 -3.65 4.97 -21.01
C PRO A 360 -3.37 3.78 -21.93
N GLY A 361 -4.30 2.82 -21.98
CA GLY A 361 -4.18 1.63 -22.82
C GLY A 361 -3.16 0.61 -22.30
N ALA A 362 -2.77 0.73 -21.03
CA ALA A 362 -1.92 -0.23 -20.35
C ALA A 362 -2.53 -1.64 -20.34
N ARG A 363 -1.68 -2.66 -20.20
CA ARG A 363 -2.07 -4.07 -20.11
C ARG A 363 -1.21 -4.77 -19.06
N ARG A 364 -1.79 -5.69 -18.29
CA ARG A 364 -1.04 -6.49 -17.29
C ARG A 364 -0.07 -7.46 -17.96
N GLY A 365 0.94 -7.89 -17.21
CA GLY A 365 2.02 -8.76 -17.69
C GLY A 365 3.24 -7.98 -18.12
N VAL A 366 3.64 -7.00 -17.32
CA VAL A 366 4.81 -6.15 -17.58
C VAL A 366 5.91 -6.51 -16.58
N GLY A 367 6.97 -7.09 -17.10
CA GLY A 367 8.20 -7.40 -16.36
C GLY A 367 9.16 -6.22 -16.35
N PRO A 368 10.27 -6.31 -15.61
CA PRO A 368 11.33 -5.32 -15.67
C PRO A 368 12.03 -5.38 -17.04
N GLY A 369 12.59 -4.25 -17.47
CA GLY A 369 13.36 -4.17 -18.72
C GLY A 369 14.53 -5.15 -18.73
N VAL A 370 15.21 -5.30 -17.59
CA VAL A 370 16.21 -6.35 -17.38
C VAL A 370 15.55 -7.52 -16.68
N GLY A 371 15.21 -8.58 -17.43
CA GLY A 371 14.80 -9.85 -16.83
C GLY A 371 13.51 -10.48 -17.33
N GLY A 372 12.83 -9.93 -18.33
CA GLY A 372 11.83 -10.70 -19.09
C GLY A 372 10.66 -9.93 -19.68
N GLY A 373 10.46 -8.66 -19.34
CA GLY A 373 9.49 -7.74 -19.97
C GLY A 373 8.01 -8.18 -20.01
N THR A 374 7.69 -9.35 -19.47
CA THR A 374 6.39 -10.02 -19.55
C THR A 374 5.95 -10.51 -18.16
N TRP A 375 5.07 -11.50 -18.06
CA TRP A 375 4.81 -12.22 -16.80
C TRP A 375 6.08 -12.97 -16.34
N SER A 376 6.19 -13.26 -15.04
CA SER A 376 7.23 -14.19 -14.57
C SER A 376 7.07 -15.58 -15.20
N THR A 377 8.09 -16.41 -15.12
CA THR A 377 8.12 -17.78 -15.64
C THR A 377 8.74 -18.73 -14.61
N ASP A 378 8.52 -20.04 -14.80
CA ASP A 378 8.89 -21.05 -13.81
C ASP A 378 10.38 -21.06 -13.45
N TYR A 379 11.23 -20.97 -14.47
CA TYR A 379 12.69 -21.06 -14.34
C TYR A 379 13.46 -20.00 -15.15
N GLY A 380 12.78 -19.21 -15.98
CA GLY A 380 13.41 -18.19 -16.84
C GLY A 380 13.52 -16.81 -16.20
N THR A 381 12.78 -16.56 -15.11
CA THR A 381 12.76 -15.30 -14.37
C THR A 381 12.82 -15.58 -12.88
N PHE A 382 13.41 -14.67 -12.10
CA PHE A 382 13.42 -14.69 -10.63
C PHE A 382 13.60 -13.28 -10.08
N TRP A 383 12.61 -12.41 -10.33
CA TRP A 383 12.69 -11.01 -9.91
C TRP A 383 12.41 -10.84 -8.41
N CYS A 384 12.74 -9.67 -7.86
CA CYS A 384 12.31 -9.29 -6.51
C CYS A 384 10.78 -9.36 -6.36
N CYS A 385 10.01 -8.93 -7.36
CA CYS A 385 8.54 -8.98 -7.37
C CYS A 385 7.99 -10.41 -7.41
N GLN A 386 8.74 -11.36 -7.98
CA GLN A 386 8.39 -12.78 -7.92
C GLN A 386 8.56 -13.28 -6.49
N GLY A 387 9.69 -12.96 -5.84
CA GLY A 387 9.93 -13.30 -4.43
C GLY A 387 8.85 -12.77 -3.48
N THR A 388 8.59 -11.47 -3.51
CA THR A 388 7.54 -10.85 -2.67
C THR A 388 6.13 -11.29 -3.04
N GLY A 389 5.87 -11.63 -4.31
CA GLY A 389 4.61 -12.21 -4.78
C GLY A 389 4.32 -13.58 -4.16
N LEU A 390 5.34 -14.44 -3.98
CA LEU A 390 5.20 -15.73 -3.29
C LEU A 390 4.79 -15.52 -1.82
N GLU A 391 5.45 -14.60 -1.13
CA GLU A 391 5.17 -14.29 0.27
C GLU A 391 3.77 -13.68 0.44
N MET A 392 3.41 -12.69 -0.39
CA MET A 392 2.09 -12.05 -0.31
C MET A 392 0.96 -13.06 -0.41
N ASN A 393 1.01 -13.94 -1.41
CA ASN A 393 -0.07 -14.89 -1.68
C ASN A 393 -0.16 -16.03 -0.65
N THR A 394 0.88 -16.26 0.16
CA THR A 394 0.86 -17.24 1.25
C THR A 394 0.42 -16.67 2.60
N ARG A 395 0.25 -15.35 2.70
CA ARG A 395 -0.18 -14.66 3.95
C ARG A 395 -1.31 -13.66 3.77
N LEU A 396 -2.11 -13.76 2.70
CA LEU A 396 -3.21 -12.83 2.37
C LEU A 396 -4.21 -12.57 3.50
N MET A 397 -4.32 -13.49 4.47
CA MET A 397 -5.25 -13.43 5.60
C MET A 397 -4.69 -12.73 6.84
N ASP A 398 -3.38 -12.48 6.89
CA ASP A 398 -2.63 -12.16 8.12
C ASP A 398 -2.92 -10.77 8.71
N SER A 399 -3.79 -10.02 8.02
CA SER A 399 -4.18 -8.66 8.35
C SER A 399 -5.70 -8.49 8.43
N ILE A 400 -6.47 -9.59 8.34
CA ILE A 400 -7.93 -9.55 8.48
C ILE A 400 -8.31 -9.19 9.92
N TYR A 401 -7.65 -9.82 10.88
CA TYR A 401 -7.91 -9.66 12.30
C TYR A 401 -6.65 -9.33 13.07
N PHE A 402 -6.79 -8.52 14.11
CA PHE A 402 -5.79 -8.29 15.16
C PHE A 402 -6.46 -8.48 16.53
N ARG A 403 -5.65 -8.59 17.58
CA ARG A 403 -6.12 -8.63 18.96
C ARG A 403 -5.42 -7.60 19.83
N SER A 404 -6.12 -7.09 20.83
CA SER A 404 -5.56 -6.29 21.92
C SER A 404 -6.19 -6.77 23.22
N ASP A 405 -5.43 -7.45 24.07
CA ASP A 405 -5.95 -8.10 25.27
C ASP A 405 -7.14 -9.04 24.93
N ASN A 406 -8.33 -8.73 25.46
CA ASN A 406 -9.58 -9.45 25.18
C ASN A 406 -10.36 -8.91 23.97
N THR A 407 -9.82 -7.96 23.22
CA THR A 407 -10.52 -7.32 22.10
C THR A 407 -10.16 -7.97 20.77
N LEU A 408 -11.18 -8.35 19.99
CA LEU A 408 -11.00 -8.67 18.56
C LEU A 408 -11.07 -7.38 17.76
N ILE A 409 -10.10 -7.15 16.88
CA ILE A 409 -10.08 -6.04 15.94
C ILE A 409 -10.30 -6.61 14.54
N VAL A 410 -11.35 -6.17 13.86
CA VAL A 410 -11.74 -6.59 12.51
C VAL A 410 -11.35 -5.48 11.53
N ASN A 411 -10.31 -5.74 10.75
CA ASN A 411 -9.73 -4.77 9.84
C ASN A 411 -10.21 -4.95 8.39
N MET A 412 -10.30 -6.20 7.91
CA MET A 412 -10.64 -6.51 6.52
C MET A 412 -11.92 -7.33 6.42
N PHE A 413 -12.63 -7.16 5.29
CA PHE A 413 -13.91 -7.79 5.05
C PHE A 413 -13.80 -8.90 3.99
N VAL A 414 -13.36 -10.08 4.42
CA VAL A 414 -12.92 -11.18 3.55
C VAL A 414 -13.46 -12.51 4.07
N PRO A 415 -13.96 -13.41 3.19
CA PRO A 415 -14.37 -14.76 3.57
C PRO A 415 -13.24 -15.50 4.28
N SER A 416 -13.44 -15.77 5.58
CA SER A 416 -12.37 -16.29 6.43
C SER A 416 -12.90 -16.97 7.69
N VAL A 417 -12.06 -17.80 8.30
CA VAL A 417 -12.30 -18.39 9.62
C VAL A 417 -11.11 -18.06 10.50
N LEU A 418 -11.36 -17.39 11.62
CA LEU A 418 -10.42 -17.20 12.71
C LEU A 418 -10.68 -18.26 13.79
N ASN A 419 -9.70 -19.10 14.09
CA ASN A 419 -9.64 -19.92 15.29
C ASN A 419 -8.84 -19.15 16.36
N TRP A 420 -9.52 -18.56 17.32
CA TRP A 420 -8.89 -17.88 18.44
C TRP A 420 -8.69 -18.87 19.60
N SER A 421 -7.68 -19.71 19.46
CA SER A 421 -7.38 -20.83 20.37
C SER A 421 -7.22 -20.40 21.83
N GLU A 422 -6.60 -19.24 22.10
CA GLU A 422 -6.41 -18.71 23.45
C GLU A 422 -7.73 -18.38 24.16
N ARG A 423 -8.82 -18.19 23.39
CA ARG A 423 -10.18 -17.99 23.90
C ARG A 423 -11.11 -19.18 23.70
N GLY A 424 -10.67 -20.22 22.99
CA GLY A 424 -11.51 -21.37 22.63
C GLY A 424 -12.72 -20.99 21.77
N ILE A 425 -12.63 -19.93 20.97
CA ILE A 425 -13.71 -19.47 20.07
C ILE A 425 -13.29 -19.50 18.61
N THR A 426 -14.28 -19.59 17.73
CA THR A 426 -14.14 -19.46 16.28
C THR A 426 -14.98 -18.30 15.78
N VAL A 427 -14.42 -17.47 14.90
CA VAL A 427 -15.14 -16.40 14.19
C VAL A 427 -15.12 -16.71 12.70
N THR A 428 -16.29 -17.03 12.14
CA THR A 428 -16.47 -17.26 10.71
C THR A 428 -17.02 -16.00 10.07
N GLN A 429 -16.29 -15.45 9.10
CA GLN A 429 -16.73 -14.31 8.31
C GLN A 429 -17.22 -14.76 6.93
N THR A 430 -18.46 -14.43 6.61
CA THR A 430 -19.13 -14.75 5.35
C THR A 430 -19.55 -13.47 4.64
N THR A 431 -19.10 -13.30 3.40
CA THR A 431 -19.42 -12.14 2.57
C THR A 431 -19.13 -12.41 1.09
N SER A 432 -19.73 -11.61 0.20
CA SER A 432 -19.29 -11.49 -1.19
C SER A 432 -18.59 -10.14 -1.46
N TYR A 433 -18.15 -9.45 -0.40
CA TYR A 433 -17.36 -8.23 -0.49
C TYR A 433 -16.18 -8.41 -1.47
N PRO A 434 -15.90 -7.45 -2.37
CA PRO A 434 -16.53 -6.13 -2.48
C PRO A 434 -17.76 -6.07 -3.43
N VAL A 435 -18.33 -7.19 -3.88
CA VAL A 435 -19.57 -7.16 -4.70
C VAL A 435 -20.77 -6.71 -3.85
N SER A 436 -20.86 -7.25 -2.63
CA SER A 436 -21.81 -6.84 -1.60
C SER A 436 -21.21 -5.79 -0.65
N ASP A 437 -22.08 -4.95 -0.11
CA ASP A 437 -21.76 -3.98 0.94
C ASP A 437 -21.85 -4.57 2.36
N THR A 438 -22.13 -5.87 2.50
CA THR A 438 -22.46 -6.51 3.78
C THR A 438 -21.54 -7.69 4.08
N THR A 439 -21.09 -7.80 5.33
CA THR A 439 -20.35 -8.95 5.87
C THR A 439 -20.98 -9.43 7.17
N THR A 440 -20.93 -10.74 7.42
CA THR A 440 -21.44 -11.36 8.65
C THR A 440 -20.33 -12.09 9.37
N LEU A 441 -20.15 -11.81 10.66
CA LEU A 441 -19.23 -12.53 11.55
C LEU A 441 -20.05 -13.39 12.51
N GLN A 442 -19.91 -14.70 12.44
CA GLN A 442 -20.53 -15.64 13.37
C GLN A 442 -19.52 -16.11 14.42
N VAL A 443 -19.87 -15.98 15.70
CA VAL A 443 -19.04 -16.43 16.83
C VAL A 443 -19.53 -17.78 17.31
N THR A 444 -18.65 -18.78 17.40
CA THR A 444 -18.97 -20.12 17.93
C THR A 444 -17.89 -20.62 18.89
N GLY A 445 -18.13 -21.75 19.57
CA GLY A 445 -17.18 -22.38 20.49
C GLY A 445 -17.50 -22.15 21.96
N ASN A 446 -16.47 -22.14 22.82
CA ASN A 446 -16.61 -21.96 24.27
C ASN A 446 -16.74 -20.47 24.63
N VAL A 447 -17.76 -19.83 24.07
CA VAL A 447 -17.99 -18.40 24.20
C VAL A 447 -18.38 -18.06 25.64
N SER A 448 -17.59 -17.22 26.30
CA SER A 448 -17.85 -16.77 27.67
C SER A 448 -17.28 -15.37 27.94
N GLY A 449 -17.82 -14.76 29.00
CA GLY A 449 -17.42 -13.42 29.46
C GLY A 449 -17.85 -12.28 28.54
N THR A 450 -17.52 -11.06 28.96
CA THR A 450 -17.77 -9.84 28.21
C THR A 450 -16.48 -9.40 27.52
N TRP A 451 -16.57 -9.16 26.21
CA TRP A 451 -15.43 -8.69 25.42
C TRP A 451 -15.88 -7.89 24.20
N ALA A 452 -14.93 -7.16 23.60
CA ALA A 452 -15.21 -6.19 22.54
C ALA A 452 -14.81 -6.71 21.16
N MET A 453 -15.66 -6.45 20.17
CA MET A 453 -15.28 -6.41 18.77
C MET A 453 -15.11 -4.96 18.32
N ARG A 454 -13.92 -4.59 17.85
CA ARG A 454 -13.63 -3.31 17.22
C ARG A 454 -13.65 -3.50 15.71
N ILE A 455 -14.62 -2.91 15.04
CA ILE A 455 -14.86 -3.10 13.61
C ILE A 455 -14.47 -1.82 12.88
N ARG A 456 -13.58 -1.92 11.88
CA ARG A 456 -13.21 -0.76 11.07
C ARG A 456 -14.44 -0.20 10.37
N ILE A 457 -14.61 1.12 10.41
CA ILE A 457 -15.55 1.85 9.56
C ILE A 457 -14.71 2.63 8.56
N PRO A 458 -14.59 2.17 7.30
CA PRO A 458 -13.68 2.78 6.33
C PRO A 458 -14.03 4.24 6.01
N SER A 459 -13.05 5.09 5.68
CA SER A 459 -13.33 6.50 5.35
C SER A 459 -14.21 6.67 4.11
N TRP A 460 -14.19 5.69 3.20
CA TRP A 460 -14.95 5.73 1.95
C TRP A 460 -16.45 5.47 2.11
N THR A 461 -16.93 4.96 3.26
CA THR A 461 -18.35 4.64 3.47
C THR A 461 -19.09 5.76 4.20
N THR A 462 -20.41 5.80 4.09
CA THR A 462 -21.32 6.70 4.83
C THR A 462 -22.59 5.94 5.19
N GLY A 463 -23.09 6.11 6.41
CA GLY A 463 -24.28 5.41 6.89
C GLY A 463 -24.04 3.93 7.18
N ALA A 464 -22.84 3.57 7.64
CA ALA A 464 -22.52 2.21 8.06
C ALA A 464 -23.38 1.80 9.26
N THR A 465 -23.83 0.54 9.28
CA THR A 465 -24.64 -0.01 10.36
C THR A 465 -24.08 -1.34 10.86
N ILE A 466 -24.29 -1.62 12.14
CA ILE A 466 -23.91 -2.86 12.80
C ILE A 466 -25.13 -3.40 13.54
N SER A 467 -25.45 -4.68 13.32
CA SER A 467 -26.50 -5.39 14.04
C SER A 467 -25.97 -6.68 14.66
N VAL A 468 -26.62 -7.14 15.72
CA VAL A 468 -26.36 -8.42 16.38
C VAL A 468 -27.64 -9.23 16.34
N ASN A 469 -27.59 -10.44 15.78
CA ASN A 469 -28.75 -11.32 15.62
C ASN A 469 -29.97 -10.60 15.01
N GLY A 470 -29.72 -9.76 13.99
CA GLY A 470 -30.74 -8.96 13.31
C GLY A 470 -31.14 -7.65 14.01
N VAL A 471 -30.71 -7.41 15.25
CA VAL A 471 -31.05 -6.20 16.01
C VAL A 471 -29.97 -5.14 15.85
N ALA A 472 -30.33 -3.98 15.27
CA ALA A 472 -29.42 -2.85 15.11
C ALA A 472 -28.85 -2.38 16.46
N GLN A 473 -27.55 -2.14 16.51
CA GLN A 473 -26.85 -1.69 17.71
C GLN A 473 -26.72 -0.16 17.68
N ASN A 474 -26.98 0.49 18.82
CA ASN A 474 -26.80 1.93 18.99
C ASN A 474 -25.33 2.24 19.31
N ILE A 475 -24.45 2.07 18.32
CA ILE A 475 -23.02 2.38 18.42
C ILE A 475 -22.59 3.34 17.31
N THR A 476 -21.65 4.23 17.62
CA THR A 476 -21.15 5.21 16.66
C THR A 476 -20.35 4.54 15.55
N THR A 477 -20.74 4.80 14.29
CA THR A 477 -20.10 4.29 13.08
C THR A 477 -19.49 5.42 12.24
N THR A 478 -18.64 6.26 12.86
CA THR A 478 -17.97 7.37 12.18
C THR A 478 -17.04 6.85 11.07
N PRO A 479 -17.14 7.32 9.82
CA PRO A 479 -16.18 6.98 8.76
C PRO A 479 -14.73 7.31 9.16
N GLY A 480 -13.79 6.44 8.80
CA GLY A 480 -12.38 6.60 9.15
C GLY A 480 -12.07 6.30 10.63
N SER A 481 -12.85 5.43 11.27
CA SER A 481 -12.69 5.07 12.68
C SER A 481 -12.90 3.58 12.95
N TYR A 482 -12.97 3.18 14.23
CA TYR A 482 -13.36 1.84 14.66
C TYR A 482 -14.59 1.93 15.56
N ALA A 483 -15.68 1.28 15.15
CA ALA A 483 -16.85 1.09 16.00
C ALA A 483 -16.56 -0.01 17.03
N THR A 484 -16.88 0.22 18.30
CA THR A 484 -16.63 -0.73 19.39
C THR A 484 -17.94 -1.35 19.87
N LEU A 485 -18.07 -2.66 19.72
CA LEU A 485 -19.20 -3.46 20.17
C LEU A 485 -18.76 -4.34 21.36
N SER A 486 -19.09 -3.90 22.58
CA SER A 486 -18.77 -4.63 23.82
C SER A 486 -20.01 -5.35 24.35
N ARG A 487 -19.92 -6.68 24.50
CA ARG A 487 -21.05 -7.49 24.97
C ARG A 487 -20.62 -8.82 25.57
N SER A 488 -21.54 -9.45 26.29
CA SER A 488 -21.47 -10.88 26.60
C SER A 488 -21.96 -11.65 25.38
N TRP A 489 -21.11 -12.50 24.83
CA TRP A 489 -21.37 -13.26 23.61
C TRP A 489 -21.93 -14.65 23.97
N SER A 490 -22.79 -15.18 23.10
CA SER A 490 -23.25 -16.57 23.09
C SER A 490 -22.74 -17.26 21.83
N SER A 491 -22.50 -18.57 21.92
CA SER A 491 -22.18 -19.35 20.73
C SER A 491 -23.37 -19.32 19.75
N GLY A 492 -23.08 -19.04 18.48
CA GLY A 492 -24.06 -18.83 17.42
C GLY A 492 -24.37 -17.37 17.13
N ASP A 493 -23.94 -16.42 17.97
CA ASP A 493 -24.19 -15.00 17.75
C ASP A 493 -23.60 -14.52 16.43
N THR A 494 -24.37 -13.68 15.74
CA THR A 494 -24.03 -13.13 14.43
C THR A 494 -23.94 -11.62 14.49
N VAL A 495 -22.85 -11.06 13.99
CA VAL A 495 -22.66 -9.62 13.77
C VAL A 495 -22.77 -9.35 12.29
N THR A 496 -23.76 -8.58 11.87
CA THR A 496 -23.87 -8.11 10.48
C THR A 496 -23.35 -6.68 10.41
N VAL A 497 -22.39 -6.44 9.52
CA VAL A 497 -21.81 -5.12 9.26
C VAL A 497 -22.18 -4.73 7.84
N ARG A 498 -22.84 -3.58 7.68
CA ARG A 498 -23.17 -3.00 6.37
C ARG A 498 -22.37 -1.72 6.15
N LEU A 499 -21.66 -1.67 5.03
CA LEU A 499 -20.75 -0.61 4.63
C LEU A 499 -21.16 -0.08 3.25
N PRO A 500 -22.17 0.80 3.17
CA PRO A 500 -22.71 1.28 1.88
C PRO A 500 -21.61 1.79 0.95
N MET A 501 -21.57 1.24 -0.26
CA MET A 501 -20.61 1.59 -1.30
C MET A 501 -21.17 2.68 -2.21
N ARG A 502 -20.28 3.57 -2.66
CA ARG A 502 -20.60 4.65 -3.60
C ARG A 502 -19.48 4.83 -4.61
N VAL A 503 -19.80 5.47 -5.73
CA VAL A 503 -18.80 5.94 -6.69
C VAL A 503 -18.06 7.13 -6.07
N ILE A 504 -16.73 7.12 -6.12
CA ILE A 504 -15.85 8.17 -5.58
C ILE A 504 -14.85 8.55 -6.66
N MET A 505 -14.74 9.85 -6.92
CA MET A 505 -13.71 10.41 -7.80
C MET A 505 -12.47 10.71 -6.97
N ARG A 506 -11.33 10.14 -7.35
CA ARG A 506 -10.03 10.40 -6.72
C ARG A 506 -9.15 11.17 -7.69
N THR A 507 -9.00 12.47 -7.45
CA THR A 507 -8.13 13.34 -8.25
C THR A 507 -6.68 12.93 -8.10
N ALA A 508 -5.91 13.03 -9.18
CA ALA A 508 -4.45 13.06 -9.07
C ALA A 508 -4.02 14.29 -8.26
N ASN A 509 -3.00 14.14 -7.40
CA ASN A 509 -2.58 15.19 -6.49
C ASN A 509 -2.17 16.50 -7.21
N ASP A 510 -1.58 16.38 -8.39
CA ASP A 510 -1.09 17.45 -9.26
C ASP A 510 -2.05 17.85 -10.38
N ASN A 511 -3.19 17.16 -10.55
CA ASN A 511 -4.14 17.48 -11.60
C ASN A 511 -5.59 17.17 -11.20
N PRO A 512 -6.37 18.18 -10.78
CA PRO A 512 -7.78 17.99 -10.38
C PRO A 512 -8.73 17.59 -11.52
N ASN A 513 -8.31 17.74 -12.78
CA ASN A 513 -9.07 17.30 -13.97
C ASN A 513 -8.71 15.87 -14.40
N LEU A 514 -7.82 15.21 -13.65
CA LEU A 514 -7.46 13.83 -13.88
C LEU A 514 -7.90 12.99 -12.68
N VAL A 515 -8.80 12.04 -12.91
CA VAL A 515 -9.42 11.26 -11.83
C VAL A 515 -9.26 9.77 -12.06
N ALA A 516 -9.05 9.02 -10.99
CA ALA A 516 -9.37 7.61 -10.92
C ALA A 516 -10.74 7.45 -10.23
N ILE A 517 -11.47 6.40 -10.58
CA ILE A 517 -12.81 6.14 -10.03
C ILE A 517 -12.70 4.97 -9.07
N THR A 518 -13.36 5.03 -7.92
CA THR A 518 -13.55 3.87 -7.06
C THR A 518 -15.03 3.62 -6.78
N TYR A 519 -15.40 2.36 -6.55
CA TYR A 519 -16.67 1.97 -5.94
C TYR A 519 -16.36 1.34 -4.57
N GLY A 520 -16.61 2.09 -3.50
CA GLY A 520 -16.01 1.77 -2.19
C GLY A 520 -14.46 1.74 -2.30
N PRO A 521 -13.78 0.66 -1.89
CA PRO A 521 -12.32 0.56 -2.00
C PRO A 521 -11.82 0.12 -3.39
N VAL A 522 -12.71 -0.37 -4.26
CA VAL A 522 -12.33 -0.97 -5.54
C VAL A 522 -12.11 0.12 -6.56
N VAL A 523 -10.90 0.24 -7.09
CA VAL A 523 -10.59 1.08 -8.23
C VAL A 523 -11.22 0.45 -9.47
N LEU A 524 -11.94 1.25 -10.24
CA LEU A 524 -12.53 0.83 -11.50
C LEU A 524 -11.59 1.19 -12.65
N SER A 525 -11.51 0.31 -13.64
CA SER A 525 -10.79 0.53 -14.89
C SER A 525 -11.72 0.37 -16.09
N GLY A 526 -11.50 1.16 -17.12
CA GLY A 526 -12.21 1.04 -18.40
C GLY A 526 -11.61 -0.08 -19.24
N ASN A 527 -12.45 -0.93 -19.81
CA ASN A 527 -12.04 -2.00 -20.70
C ASN A 527 -12.07 -1.52 -22.15
N TYR A 528 -10.91 -1.53 -22.80
CA TYR A 528 -10.72 -1.13 -24.19
C TYR A 528 -10.38 -2.30 -25.12
N GLY A 529 -10.54 -3.55 -24.67
CA GLY A 529 -10.21 -4.73 -25.47
C GLY A 529 -8.76 -4.67 -25.95
N ASP A 530 -8.52 -4.75 -27.25
CA ASP A 530 -7.18 -4.59 -27.83
C ASP A 530 -6.93 -3.19 -28.40
N THR A 531 -7.85 -2.24 -28.20
CA THR A 531 -7.69 -0.86 -28.67
C THR A 531 -6.54 -0.17 -27.93
N ALA A 532 -5.56 0.32 -28.67
CA ALA A 532 -4.49 1.15 -28.13
C ALA A 532 -5.01 2.57 -27.84
N LEU A 533 -4.54 3.17 -26.75
CA LEU A 533 -4.88 4.55 -26.38
C LEU A 533 -3.61 5.41 -26.40
N SER A 534 -3.62 6.47 -27.21
CA SER A 534 -2.52 7.44 -27.28
C SER A 534 -2.61 8.53 -26.22
N SER A 535 -3.78 8.69 -25.59
CA SER A 535 -4.04 9.66 -24.52
C SER A 535 -5.11 9.15 -23.56
N LEU A 536 -5.20 9.79 -22.39
CA LEU A 536 -6.23 9.47 -21.40
C LEU A 536 -7.61 9.87 -21.96
N PRO A 537 -8.58 8.94 -22.02
CA PRO A 537 -9.93 9.24 -22.46
C PRO A 537 -10.61 10.25 -21.53
N THR A 538 -11.48 11.09 -22.11
CA THR A 538 -12.30 12.03 -21.35
C THR A 538 -13.60 11.35 -20.94
N LEU A 539 -13.78 11.16 -19.64
CA LEU A 539 -14.94 10.51 -19.07
C LEU A 539 -16.04 11.53 -18.74
N ASN A 540 -17.28 11.22 -19.12
CA ASN A 540 -18.45 11.86 -18.55
C ASN A 540 -18.79 11.18 -17.21
N THR A 541 -18.43 11.82 -16.10
CA THR A 541 -18.57 11.25 -14.76
C THR A 541 -20.01 10.99 -14.33
N SER A 542 -20.98 11.75 -14.84
CA SER A 542 -22.41 11.58 -14.48
C SER A 542 -23.06 10.38 -15.16
N SER A 543 -22.42 9.81 -16.19
CA SER A 543 -22.91 8.64 -16.93
C SER A 543 -22.61 7.28 -16.28
N ILE A 544 -21.81 7.26 -15.20
CA ILE A 544 -21.38 6.02 -14.56
C ILE A 544 -22.58 5.32 -13.92
N THR A 545 -22.91 4.13 -14.43
CA THR A 545 -24.08 3.36 -13.99
C THR A 545 -23.66 1.93 -13.67
N ARG A 546 -24.02 1.43 -12.48
CA ARG A 546 -23.83 0.01 -12.12
C ARG A 546 -24.84 -0.84 -12.89
N THR A 547 -24.38 -1.86 -13.61
CA THR A 547 -25.21 -2.71 -14.49
C THR A 547 -25.46 -4.10 -13.93
N SER A 548 -24.86 -4.47 -12.79
CA SER A 548 -24.99 -5.78 -12.17
C SER A 548 -25.08 -5.71 -10.65
N SER A 549 -25.91 -6.56 -10.04
CA SER A 549 -25.97 -6.76 -8.58
C SER A 549 -25.10 -7.94 -8.10
N SER A 550 -24.79 -8.89 -8.97
CA SER A 550 -24.01 -10.11 -8.66
C SER A 550 -22.52 -9.98 -9.02
N SER A 551 -22.13 -8.89 -9.66
CA SER A 551 -20.74 -8.53 -9.94
C SER A 551 -20.55 -7.01 -9.82
N LEU A 552 -19.29 -6.59 -9.80
CA LEU A 552 -18.93 -5.18 -9.97
C LEU A 552 -18.81 -4.90 -11.48
N ALA A 553 -19.92 -4.55 -12.11
CA ALA A 553 -19.95 -4.17 -13.52
C ALA A 553 -20.66 -2.83 -13.68
N PHE A 554 -20.08 -1.96 -14.49
CA PHE A 554 -20.58 -0.62 -14.74
C PHE A 554 -20.43 -0.26 -16.22
N THR A 555 -21.21 0.72 -16.66
CA THR A 555 -21.02 1.41 -17.94
C THR A 555 -20.82 2.90 -17.69
N ALA A 556 -20.15 3.57 -18.62
CA ALA A 556 -20.04 5.02 -18.67
C ALA A 556 -19.85 5.48 -20.12
N THR A 557 -19.88 6.78 -20.36
CA THR A 557 -19.55 7.40 -21.64
C THR A 557 -18.17 8.04 -21.55
N ALA A 558 -17.24 7.64 -22.42
CA ALA A 558 -15.92 8.24 -22.56
C ALA A 558 -15.66 8.60 -24.03
N ASN A 559 -15.20 9.83 -24.29
CA ASN A 559 -15.03 10.38 -25.64
C ASN A 559 -16.28 10.22 -26.54
N GLY A 560 -17.48 10.35 -25.95
CA GLY A 560 -18.75 10.21 -26.66
C GLY A 560 -19.22 8.77 -26.90
N SER A 561 -18.43 7.75 -26.54
CA SER A 561 -18.76 6.33 -26.72
C SER A 561 -18.98 5.62 -25.39
N THR A 562 -19.83 4.59 -25.38
CA THR A 562 -19.99 3.73 -24.20
C THR A 562 -18.72 2.93 -23.93
N VAL A 563 -18.31 2.86 -22.67
CA VAL A 563 -17.20 2.04 -22.17
C VAL A 563 -17.66 1.22 -20.97
N ASN A 564 -17.24 -0.04 -20.90
CA ASN A 564 -17.46 -0.88 -19.73
C ASN A 564 -16.40 -0.60 -18.68
N LEU A 565 -16.82 -0.44 -17.41
CA LEU A 565 -15.92 -0.34 -16.27
C LEU A 565 -16.07 -1.57 -15.37
N GLY A 566 -14.95 -2.06 -14.86
CA GLY A 566 -14.89 -3.18 -13.93
C GLY A 566 -13.76 -3.02 -12.91
N PRO A 567 -13.62 -3.93 -11.93
CA PRO A 567 -12.57 -3.87 -10.93
C PRO A 567 -11.19 -3.93 -11.58
N PHE A 568 -10.30 -3.03 -11.18
CA PHE A 568 -8.96 -2.96 -11.76
C PHE A 568 -8.14 -4.23 -11.51
N HIS A 569 -8.36 -4.91 -10.38
CA HIS A 569 -7.72 -6.20 -10.10
C HIS A 569 -8.16 -7.32 -11.05
N ASP A 570 -9.20 -7.12 -11.87
CA ASP A 570 -9.64 -8.04 -12.93
C ASP A 570 -9.25 -7.57 -14.33
N ALA A 571 -8.47 -6.49 -14.45
CA ALA A 571 -8.02 -5.94 -15.73
C ALA A 571 -6.92 -6.79 -16.39
N HIS A 572 -7.25 -8.03 -16.74
CA HIS A 572 -6.38 -9.02 -17.38
C HIS A 572 -6.84 -9.29 -18.81
N GLY A 573 -5.89 -9.51 -19.73
CA GLY A 573 -6.20 -9.91 -21.11
C GLY A 573 -6.81 -8.81 -22.00
N HIS A 574 -6.79 -7.55 -21.55
CA HIS A 574 -7.23 -6.40 -22.34
C HIS A 574 -6.45 -5.14 -21.95
N ASN A 575 -6.45 -4.15 -22.85
CA ASN A 575 -5.99 -2.80 -22.61
C ASN A 575 -7.00 -2.06 -21.73
N TYR A 576 -6.50 -1.33 -20.76
CA TYR A 576 -7.31 -0.59 -19.80
C TYR A 576 -6.84 0.84 -19.61
N THR A 577 -7.70 1.64 -18.98
CA THR A 577 -7.30 2.89 -18.33
C THR A 577 -7.87 2.95 -16.92
N VAL A 578 -7.07 3.42 -15.96
CA VAL A 578 -7.50 3.65 -14.57
C VAL A 578 -7.78 5.13 -14.33
N TYR A 579 -6.96 5.99 -14.91
CA TYR A 579 -7.12 7.43 -14.86
C TYR A 579 -7.86 7.93 -16.10
N TRP A 580 -8.60 9.01 -15.91
CA TRP A 580 -9.47 9.61 -16.89
C TRP A 580 -9.29 11.12 -16.86
N ASN A 581 -9.23 11.74 -18.03
CA ASN A 581 -9.50 13.16 -18.11
C ASN A 581 -10.97 13.37 -17.75
N THR A 582 -11.28 14.44 -17.05
CA THR A 582 -12.65 14.91 -16.87
C THR A 582 -12.79 16.22 -17.61
N SER A 583 -13.74 16.29 -18.55
CA SER A 583 -14.20 17.55 -19.10
C SER A 583 -15.34 18.06 -18.24
N GLY A 584 -15.39 19.37 -18.01
CA GLY A 584 -16.55 19.99 -17.39
C GLY A 584 -16.19 21.05 -16.38
N THR A 585 -17.23 21.68 -15.87
CA THR A 585 -17.18 22.59 -14.73
C THR A 585 -17.52 21.82 -13.46
N VAL A 586 -17.12 22.36 -12.32
CA VAL A 586 -17.51 21.86 -11.01
C VAL A 586 -18.30 22.91 -10.26
N ARG A 587 -19.16 22.45 -9.36
CA ARG A 587 -19.80 23.29 -8.35
C ARG A 587 -19.17 23.02 -7.00
N LEU A 588 -18.91 24.07 -6.25
CA LEU A 588 -18.38 23.98 -4.89
C LEU A 588 -19.56 24.08 -3.93
N ALA A 589 -19.99 22.96 -3.37
CA ALA A 589 -21.09 22.92 -2.41
C ALA A 589 -20.55 22.98 -0.97
N ASN A 590 -20.99 23.95 -0.20
CA ASN A 590 -20.58 24.11 1.20
C ASN A 590 -21.16 22.95 2.05
N VAL A 591 -20.36 22.40 2.96
CA VAL A 591 -20.77 21.23 3.76
C VAL A 591 -21.80 21.61 4.84
N ALA A 592 -21.73 22.82 5.40
CA ALA A 592 -22.66 23.27 6.44
C ALA A 592 -24.06 23.57 5.86
N SER A 593 -24.13 24.28 4.73
CA SER A 593 -25.40 24.75 4.16
C SER A 593 -25.96 23.85 3.04
N GLY A 594 -25.09 23.10 2.34
CA GLY A 594 -25.44 22.41 1.10
C GLY A 594 -25.60 23.33 -0.12
N LEU A 595 -25.43 24.65 0.04
CA LEU A 595 -25.52 25.65 -1.02
C LEU A 595 -24.23 25.69 -1.85
N VAL A 596 -24.32 26.21 -3.08
CA VAL A 596 -23.19 26.27 -4.01
C VAL A 596 -22.57 27.66 -4.10
N LEU A 597 -21.25 27.72 -4.26
CA LEU A 597 -20.51 28.96 -4.48
C LEU A 597 -20.84 29.52 -5.87
N GLY A 598 -21.29 30.78 -5.91
CA GLY A 598 -21.48 31.55 -7.13
C GLY A 598 -20.91 32.96 -7.02
N ILE A 599 -21.15 33.76 -8.06
CA ILE A 599 -20.75 35.16 -8.11
C ILE A 599 -22.00 36.03 -8.00
N GLN A 600 -21.96 37.02 -7.10
CA GLN A 600 -23.07 37.92 -6.85
C GLN A 600 -23.61 38.52 -8.15
N SER A 601 -24.93 38.37 -8.35
CA SER A 601 -25.65 38.87 -9.51
C SER A 601 -25.09 38.40 -10.86
N MET A 602 -24.42 37.23 -10.89
CA MET A 602 -23.76 36.69 -12.07
C MET A 602 -22.78 37.68 -12.72
N SER A 603 -22.17 38.57 -11.91
CA SER A 603 -21.28 39.60 -12.41
C SER A 603 -20.16 39.00 -13.27
N THR A 604 -19.79 39.69 -14.35
CA THR A 604 -18.62 39.35 -15.15
C THR A 604 -17.46 40.32 -14.92
N ALA A 605 -17.61 41.29 -14.00
CA ALA A 605 -16.59 42.29 -13.69
C ALA A 605 -15.58 41.79 -12.66
N ASN A 606 -14.40 42.42 -12.64
CA ASN A 606 -13.45 42.30 -11.53
C ASN A 606 -14.12 42.81 -10.24
N GLY A 607 -13.85 42.13 -9.13
CA GLY A 607 -14.43 42.49 -7.84
C GLY A 607 -15.84 41.96 -7.60
N GLY A 608 -16.40 41.17 -8.53
CA GLY A 608 -17.64 40.42 -8.28
C GLY A 608 -17.45 39.50 -7.07
N ARG A 609 -18.19 39.76 -6.00
CA ARG A 609 -18.04 39.02 -4.72
C ARG A 609 -18.57 37.60 -4.86
N ALA A 610 -17.87 36.66 -4.25
CA ALA A 610 -18.33 35.28 -4.17
C ALA A 610 -19.30 35.12 -2.99
N LEU A 611 -20.33 34.30 -3.15
CA LEU A 611 -21.35 34.02 -2.14
C LEU A 611 -21.90 32.61 -2.31
N GLN A 612 -22.58 32.10 -1.29
CA GLN A 612 -23.33 30.84 -1.41
C GLN A 612 -24.78 31.09 -1.82
N TRP A 613 -25.31 30.26 -2.72
CA TRP A 613 -26.69 30.35 -3.20
C TRP A 613 -27.30 28.98 -3.47
N HIS A 614 -28.61 28.93 -3.68
CA HIS A 614 -29.24 27.73 -4.22
C HIS A 614 -28.65 27.40 -5.58
N ASP A 615 -28.53 26.12 -5.88
CA ASP A 615 -28.11 25.70 -7.21
C ASP A 615 -29.23 26.02 -8.22
N SER A 616 -29.04 27.10 -8.96
CA SER A 616 -29.95 27.59 -10.01
C SER A 616 -29.69 26.95 -11.37
N GLY A 617 -28.66 26.12 -11.51
CA GLY A 617 -28.25 25.59 -12.81
C GLY A 617 -27.49 26.59 -13.69
N THR A 618 -27.20 27.81 -13.22
CA THR A 618 -26.56 28.87 -14.02
C THR A 618 -25.04 28.82 -13.98
N ALA A 619 -24.40 29.34 -15.04
CA ALA A 619 -22.96 29.23 -15.26
C ALA A 619 -22.08 30.02 -14.26
N ASP A 620 -22.66 30.89 -13.44
CA ASP A 620 -21.93 31.59 -12.39
C ASP A 620 -21.62 30.70 -11.17
N HIS A 621 -22.32 29.55 -11.04
CA HIS A 621 -22.00 28.50 -10.07
C HIS A 621 -20.96 27.49 -10.58
N ASP A 622 -20.67 27.54 -11.88
CA ASP A 622 -19.85 26.58 -12.57
C ASP A 622 -18.40 27.06 -12.61
N TRP A 623 -17.48 26.25 -12.07
CA TRP A 623 -16.07 26.57 -11.97
C TRP A 623 -15.23 25.58 -12.75
N GLN A 624 -14.43 26.05 -13.69
CA GLN A 624 -13.36 25.27 -14.28
C GLN A 624 -12.18 25.22 -13.30
N MET A 625 -11.75 24.02 -12.92
CA MET A 625 -10.51 23.83 -12.18
C MET A 625 -9.34 23.87 -13.16
N ILE A 626 -8.47 24.85 -13.04
CA ILE A 626 -7.28 25.02 -13.89
C ILE A 626 -6.07 24.57 -13.07
N PRO A 627 -5.44 23.43 -13.44
CA PRO A 627 -4.21 22.98 -12.78
C PRO A 627 -3.11 24.04 -12.89
N ASP A 628 -2.41 24.29 -11.79
CA ASP A 628 -1.24 25.15 -11.70
C ASP A 628 -0.21 24.50 -10.77
N ARG A 629 0.63 23.62 -11.33
CA ARG A 629 1.54 22.74 -10.57
C ARG A 629 0.77 21.90 -9.54
N ASP A 630 1.08 22.03 -8.25
CA ASP A 630 0.39 21.36 -7.13
C ASP A 630 -0.81 22.18 -6.60
N LYS A 631 -1.25 23.21 -7.34
CA LYS A 631 -2.36 24.10 -7.01
C LYS A 631 -3.45 24.06 -8.09
N VAL A 632 -4.58 24.70 -7.77
CA VAL A 632 -5.69 24.92 -8.68
C VAL A 632 -6.11 26.39 -8.67
N ARG A 633 -6.47 26.91 -9.83
CA ARG A 633 -7.23 28.15 -9.96
C ARG A 633 -8.67 27.81 -10.34
N PHE A 634 -9.65 28.38 -9.66
CA PHE A 634 -11.05 28.21 -10.02
C PHE A 634 -11.47 29.32 -10.97
N ARG A 635 -11.61 29.00 -12.26
CA ARG A 635 -12.12 29.94 -13.26
C ARG A 635 -13.63 29.82 -13.38
N ASN A 636 -14.35 30.90 -13.13
CA ASN A 636 -15.79 30.93 -13.29
C ASN A 636 -16.19 30.77 -14.77
N ALA A 637 -17.13 29.88 -15.07
CA ALA A 637 -17.53 29.56 -16.43
C ALA A 637 -18.34 30.67 -17.10
N ASN A 638 -19.06 31.48 -16.32
CA ASN A 638 -19.80 32.64 -16.82
C ASN A 638 -18.89 33.83 -17.17
N SER A 639 -17.89 34.14 -16.33
CA SER A 639 -17.07 35.36 -16.50
C SER A 639 -15.68 35.13 -17.11
N GLY A 640 -15.17 33.90 -17.07
CA GLY A 640 -13.78 33.57 -17.43
C GLY A 640 -12.72 34.06 -16.42
N LYS A 641 -13.13 34.66 -15.30
CA LYS A 641 -12.25 35.18 -14.23
C LYS A 641 -11.98 34.13 -13.16
N VAL A 642 -10.92 34.31 -12.38
CA VAL A 642 -10.52 33.35 -11.34
C VAL A 642 -10.91 33.82 -9.94
N LEU A 643 -11.20 32.87 -9.05
CA LEU A 643 -11.46 33.10 -7.62
C LEU A 643 -10.18 33.57 -6.92
N GLY A 644 -10.27 34.68 -6.19
CA GLY A 644 -9.15 35.33 -5.50
C GLY A 644 -9.57 36.01 -4.19
N ILE A 645 -8.59 36.63 -3.52
CA ILE A 645 -8.80 37.38 -2.28
C ILE A 645 -8.60 38.87 -2.55
N LEU A 646 -9.54 39.70 -2.11
CA LEU A 646 -9.43 41.15 -2.24
C LEU A 646 -8.09 41.65 -1.67
N ASP A 647 -7.37 42.41 -2.48
CA ASP A 647 -6.08 43.04 -2.15
C ASP A 647 -5.01 42.08 -1.63
N MET A 648 -5.08 40.78 -1.98
CA MET A 648 -4.18 39.74 -1.46
C MET A 648 -4.10 39.71 0.07
N SER A 649 -5.17 40.12 0.77
CA SER A 649 -5.19 40.17 2.23
C SER A 649 -4.86 38.80 2.84
N THR A 650 -4.23 38.80 4.01
CA THR A 650 -3.99 37.61 4.84
C THR A 650 -4.84 37.61 6.11
N ALA A 651 -5.71 38.60 6.28
CA ALA A 651 -6.63 38.69 7.42
C ALA A 651 -7.75 37.65 7.33
N ASP A 652 -8.28 37.26 8.49
CA ASP A 652 -9.55 36.54 8.57
C ASP A 652 -10.67 37.46 8.07
N ASP A 653 -11.78 36.87 7.62
CA ASP A 653 -12.92 37.55 7.01
C ASP A 653 -12.60 38.36 5.74
N ALA A 654 -11.41 38.20 5.16
CA ALA A 654 -11.08 38.91 3.92
C ALA A 654 -11.98 38.44 2.77
N THR A 655 -12.43 39.39 1.96
CA THR A 655 -13.45 39.14 0.93
C THR A 655 -12.89 38.23 -0.17
N VAL A 656 -13.66 37.18 -0.48
CA VAL A 656 -13.44 36.34 -1.65
C VAL A 656 -14.24 36.90 -2.83
N LEU A 657 -13.60 36.98 -3.99
CA LEU A 657 -14.15 37.58 -5.20
C LEU A 657 -13.60 36.92 -6.46
N GLN A 658 -14.08 37.32 -7.62
CA GLN A 658 -13.45 36.98 -8.89
C GLN A 658 -12.61 38.15 -9.46
N TRP A 659 -11.52 37.80 -10.13
CA TRP A 659 -10.65 38.76 -10.79
C TRP A 659 -10.01 38.20 -12.07
N THR A 660 -9.58 39.07 -12.97
CA THR A 660 -8.76 38.69 -14.12
C THR A 660 -7.48 38.02 -13.63
N ASP A 661 -7.20 36.82 -14.13
CA ASP A 661 -6.02 36.07 -13.73
C ASP A 661 -4.73 36.81 -14.12
N ASN A 662 -3.95 37.20 -13.11
CA ASN A 662 -2.67 37.91 -13.20
C ASN A 662 -1.51 37.07 -12.60
N GLY A 663 -1.75 35.80 -12.25
CA GLY A 663 -0.75 34.88 -11.71
C GLY A 663 -0.36 35.09 -10.24
N THR A 664 -1.02 35.98 -9.50
CA THR A 664 -0.71 36.22 -8.07
C THR A 664 -1.07 35.02 -7.19
N ALA A 665 -0.46 34.95 -6.00
CA ALA A 665 -0.63 33.81 -5.08
C ALA A 665 -2.04 33.72 -4.48
N ASP A 666 -2.79 34.82 -4.40
CA ASP A 666 -4.15 34.83 -3.87
C ASP A 666 -5.17 34.16 -4.80
N HIS A 667 -4.86 33.99 -6.08
CA HIS A 667 -5.69 33.25 -7.04
C HIS A 667 -5.48 31.72 -6.97
N ARG A 668 -4.43 31.28 -6.28
CA ARG A 668 -3.96 29.88 -6.28
C ARG A 668 -4.41 29.18 -5.01
N TRP A 669 -5.03 28.02 -5.17
CA TRP A 669 -5.65 27.27 -4.09
C TRP A 669 -5.09 25.85 -4.02
N THR A 670 -4.97 25.29 -2.81
CA THR A 670 -4.65 23.88 -2.58
C THR A 670 -5.92 23.16 -2.14
N LEU A 671 -6.25 22.05 -2.81
CA LEU A 671 -7.31 21.15 -2.38
C LEU A 671 -6.76 20.16 -1.35
N LEU A 672 -7.25 20.22 -0.12
CA LEU A 672 -6.88 19.31 0.96
C LEU A 672 -8.01 18.28 1.14
N ASP A 673 -7.84 17.09 0.56
CA ASP A 673 -8.80 15.97 0.70
C ASP A 673 -8.95 15.57 2.18
N GLN A 674 -10.20 15.54 2.66
CA GLN A 674 -10.52 15.14 4.03
C GLN A 674 -10.80 13.62 4.15
N GLY A 675 -10.75 12.89 3.05
CA GLY A 675 -10.90 11.42 3.01
C GLY A 675 -12.34 10.91 3.06
N ASP A 676 -13.32 11.82 3.22
CA ASP A 676 -14.77 11.55 3.24
C ASP A 676 -15.51 12.04 1.98
N GLY A 677 -14.77 12.57 0.99
CA GLY A 677 -15.31 13.20 -0.21
C GLY A 677 -15.52 14.72 -0.09
N THR A 678 -15.07 15.33 1.00
CA THR A 678 -15.00 16.79 1.18
C THR A 678 -13.55 17.29 1.12
N TYR A 679 -13.40 18.59 0.89
CA TYR A 679 -12.12 19.27 0.76
C TYR A 679 -12.09 20.53 1.63
N LYS A 680 -10.95 20.82 2.23
CA LYS A 680 -10.59 22.19 2.64
C LYS A 680 -9.87 22.85 1.45
N ILE A 681 -10.25 24.08 1.11
CA ILE A 681 -9.71 24.80 -0.05
C ILE A 681 -8.84 25.93 0.47
N ARG A 682 -7.52 25.73 0.47
CA ARG A 682 -6.55 26.62 1.15
C ARG A 682 -5.89 27.57 0.17
N ASN A 683 -5.91 28.87 0.47
CA ASN A 683 -5.25 29.89 -0.32
C ASN A 683 -3.71 29.80 -0.21
N GLU A 684 -2.99 29.96 -1.33
CA GLU A 684 -1.52 29.88 -1.33
C GLU A 684 -0.88 31.08 -0.63
N ASN A 685 -1.43 32.29 -0.77
CA ASN A 685 -0.84 33.51 -0.22
C ASN A 685 -0.97 33.58 1.32
N SER A 686 -2.16 33.30 1.85
CA SER A 686 -2.44 33.45 3.28
C SER A 686 -2.30 32.16 4.09
N GLY A 687 -2.39 30.99 3.44
CA GLY A 687 -2.52 29.71 4.13
C GLY A 687 -3.88 29.47 4.77
N LYS A 688 -4.86 30.37 4.59
CA LYS A 688 -6.23 30.31 5.15
C LYS A 688 -7.20 29.57 4.22
N LEU A 689 -8.35 29.19 4.75
CA LEU A 689 -9.36 28.39 4.05
C LEU A 689 -10.45 29.25 3.43
N LEU A 690 -10.98 28.84 2.28
CA LEU A 690 -12.24 29.35 1.75
C LEU A 690 -13.38 28.97 2.71
N ALA A 691 -14.10 29.98 3.20
CA ALA A 691 -15.10 29.90 4.25
C ALA A 691 -16.40 30.62 3.84
N ILE A 692 -17.43 30.53 4.67
CA ILE A 692 -18.62 31.39 4.58
C ILE A 692 -18.69 32.26 5.83
N ALA A 693 -18.81 33.58 5.63
CA ALA A 693 -18.76 34.55 6.72
C ALA A 693 -19.71 34.18 7.88
N ASN A 694 -19.19 34.21 9.10
CA ASN A 694 -19.91 33.88 10.34
C ASN A 694 -20.52 32.46 10.37
N ASN A 695 -19.97 31.49 9.63
CA ASN A 695 -20.52 30.12 9.51
C ASN A 695 -22.03 30.14 9.13
N SER A 696 -22.42 31.12 8.31
CA SER A 696 -23.81 31.30 7.93
C SER A 696 -24.28 30.19 7.00
N THR A 697 -25.50 29.68 7.20
CA THR A 697 -26.18 28.79 6.26
C THR A 697 -27.18 29.51 5.36
N ALA A 698 -27.23 30.85 5.43
CA ALA A 698 -28.18 31.66 4.69
C ALA A 698 -27.79 31.80 3.22
N VAL A 699 -28.81 31.78 2.35
CA VAL A 699 -28.69 32.15 0.94
C VAL A 699 -28.22 33.59 0.81
N GLY A 700 -27.18 33.84 0.01
CA GLY A 700 -26.59 35.17 -0.16
C GLY A 700 -25.46 35.50 0.81
N ALA A 701 -25.13 34.62 1.77
CA ALA A 701 -23.98 34.84 2.63
C ALA A 701 -22.68 34.84 1.81
N PHE A 702 -21.83 35.83 2.07
CA PHE A 702 -20.58 36.01 1.31
C PHE A 702 -19.52 34.99 1.71
N ALA A 703 -18.74 34.58 0.71
CA ALA A 703 -17.52 33.82 0.94
C ALA A 703 -16.41 34.75 1.42
N VAL A 704 -15.64 34.24 2.38
CA VAL A 704 -14.46 34.90 2.95
C VAL A 704 -13.32 33.89 3.03
N GLN A 705 -12.13 34.33 3.39
CA GLN A 705 -11.13 33.41 3.93
C GLN A 705 -11.07 33.49 5.45
N ASP A 706 -10.81 32.36 6.09
CA ASP A 706 -10.67 32.29 7.54
C ASP A 706 -9.65 31.22 7.95
N SER A 707 -9.16 31.33 9.18
CA SER A 707 -8.33 30.33 9.83
C SER A 707 -9.10 29.01 9.99
N ASP A 708 -8.38 27.89 9.97
CA ASP A 708 -8.98 26.57 10.15
C ASP A 708 -9.40 26.34 11.62
N ASP A 709 -10.67 26.57 11.89
CA ASP A 709 -11.32 26.39 13.20
C ASP A 709 -12.06 25.04 13.32
N GLY A 710 -11.99 24.19 12.30
CA GLY A 710 -12.62 22.87 12.25
C GLY A 710 -14.13 22.88 11.97
N THR A 711 -14.74 24.03 11.70
CA THR A 711 -16.19 24.12 11.40
C THR A 711 -16.52 23.58 10.01
N ALA A 712 -17.82 23.38 9.78
CA ALA A 712 -18.31 22.83 8.52
C ALA A 712 -18.37 23.85 7.37
N ASP A 713 -18.38 25.15 7.64
CA ASP A 713 -18.37 26.18 6.59
C ASP A 713 -17.03 26.28 5.87
N ASN A 714 -15.95 25.82 6.51
CA ASN A 714 -14.61 25.68 5.93
C ASN A 714 -14.42 24.42 5.06
N ARG A 715 -15.49 23.63 4.86
CA ARG A 715 -15.46 22.38 4.08
C ARG A 715 -16.37 22.44 2.86
N TRP A 716 -15.89 21.90 1.75
CA TRP A 716 -16.55 21.95 0.44
C TRP A 716 -16.62 20.58 -0.22
N ARG A 717 -17.71 20.30 -0.93
CA ARG A 717 -17.84 19.18 -1.88
C ARG A 717 -17.64 19.70 -3.29
N ILE A 718 -16.83 19.01 -4.08
CA ILE A 718 -16.61 19.32 -5.49
C ILE A 718 -17.55 18.45 -6.33
N LEU A 719 -18.68 19.02 -6.75
CA LEU A 719 -19.67 18.37 -7.59
C LEU A 719 -19.27 18.53 -9.05
N ARG A 720 -19.08 17.44 -9.80
CA ARG A 720 -18.73 17.50 -11.24
C ARG A 720 -20.02 17.47 -12.07
N ASN A 721 -20.17 18.43 -12.97
CA ASN A 721 -21.27 18.52 -13.92
C ASN A 721 -21.09 17.54 -15.09
#